data_AF-A0A2V2X334-F1
#
_entry.id   AF-A0A2V2X334-F1
#
_cell.length_a   1.000
_cell.length_b   1.000
_cell.length_c   1.000
_cell.angle_alpha   90.00
_cell.angle_beta   90.00
_cell.angle_gamma   90.00
#
_symmetry.space_group_name_H-M   'P 1'
#
loop_
_entity.id
_entity.type
_entity.pdbx_description
1 polymer ?
#
loop_
_entity_poly.entity_id
_entity_poly.type
_entity_poly.pdbx_seq_one_letter_code
_entity_poly.pdbx_strand_id
1 'polypeptide(L)'
;MLSRVAAVKAPRTHNRRRVTGSSGRRREGGEGEPQRPNMSRRVFTSAVLLLLVMMCCGSGAAHAVESNSGDAQLPNEVAILVPEKTLVVSKGGKGQSTTRNSFAAPSLVRAGGVMTVLAEGWIKYTGSHKTSSELGSADIVAGYISAAETWPSIVAEVTSTEWRAHTVLGDGNGDDLVGVLRNPTSVGVDNKAFLLVGSYSIKFDATKNIWQEVGWDIRMLVGEATHSLSSGRGEWIEWAAPISLISLIPEELKSELKEFVGGGGSGIVMYDGTIVFPLTARNRNGYPLSLLIYSEDKGNSWVVPKGVSPVDCFGPRIIEWDYGTLLMVTDCLAGRKVFESNDMGKSWTEAVGVLSWLSTDAPPDAYGKRYLLGSIITAIIGGNNLILYTQKGRYPPGERGLPNAFYLWATDGNRTFHTGRLSVDDKENKATANTLLYSGDALHLAEARGTATISTIYFSRLTEELEIIKSLVRTWERMDAFFSMSHTPTDGLVGFLSNTAIGPKWMDEYLCVNATVTNGVKVQDGFKFPGHGSGAKWPVNSRKDNGPYTFANKRFTLVATVFINELKTGGSSNPLLGAVLDKAVSQVLIGVSYNTGGKWETVFKGKTTTQSSTWETGKRYQVVLMLSENEGSVYVNGELVGSSETIPTSKERMFEVSHFQIGGDERGRGGDVTVTNVFLYNRRLSEDKLKTLRKGGDGSMRGGVSRVLVLLLLGLCGIAVLY
;
A
#
# COMPACT_ATOMS: atom_id res chain seq x y z
N MET A 1 62.49 27.54 -20.42
CA MET A 1 61.69 27.69 -21.65
C MET A 1 60.50 28.59 -21.34
N LEU A 2 60.40 29.72 -22.05
CA LEU A 2 59.39 30.79 -21.99
C LEU A 2 58.00 30.24 -22.44
N SER A 3 56.81 30.79 -22.12
CA SER A 3 56.36 32.18 -21.92
C SER A 3 54.90 32.14 -21.38
N ARG A 4 54.51 32.83 -20.28
CA ARG A 4 53.87 34.20 -20.18
C ARG A 4 52.32 34.16 -20.14
N VAL A 5 51.51 34.84 -19.28
CA VAL A 5 51.58 36.01 -18.35
C VAL A 5 50.44 35.84 -17.30
N ALA A 6 50.65 35.84 -15.96
CA ALA A 6 50.65 36.92 -14.94
C ALA A 6 49.35 37.77 -14.82
N ALA A 7 48.83 38.17 -13.65
CA ALA A 7 49.55 38.70 -12.49
C ALA A 7 48.82 38.56 -11.13
N VAL A 8 49.65 38.50 -10.09
CA VAL A 8 49.38 38.58 -8.64
C VAL A 8 50.03 39.87 -8.13
N LYS A 9 49.48 40.54 -7.10
CA LYS A 9 50.25 40.94 -5.89
C LYS A 9 49.48 41.83 -4.89
N ALA A 10 49.57 41.43 -3.62
CA ALA A 10 49.54 42.30 -2.45
C ALA A 10 50.88 43.05 -2.31
N PRO A 11 50.96 44.03 -1.39
CA PRO A 11 52.03 43.96 -0.38
C PRO A 11 51.61 44.36 1.05
N ARG A 12 52.35 43.78 2.01
CA ARG A 12 52.46 44.17 3.43
C ARG A 12 53.54 45.24 3.61
N THR A 13 53.42 46.07 4.64
CA THR A 13 54.51 46.61 5.50
C THR A 13 53.88 47.15 6.81
N HIS A 14 54.12 46.54 7.98
CA HIS A 14 55.12 46.88 9.02
C HIS A 14 55.01 48.29 9.66
N ASN A 15 54.62 48.41 10.94
CA ASN A 15 55.53 48.49 12.12
C ASN A 15 54.98 49.28 13.34
N ARG A 16 55.16 48.65 14.53
CA ARG A 16 55.70 49.14 15.82
C ARG A 16 54.87 49.95 16.84
N ARG A 17 54.95 49.40 18.08
CA ARG A 17 55.16 50.03 19.42
C ARG A 17 53.99 50.85 20.01
N ARG A 18 53.81 51.01 21.33
CA ARG A 18 54.15 50.30 22.59
C ARG A 18 53.47 51.15 23.70
N VAL A 19 52.75 50.52 24.62
CA VAL A 19 52.52 50.83 26.07
C VAL A 19 51.85 52.15 26.54
N THR A 20 51.14 51.97 27.66
CA THR A 20 50.74 52.89 28.76
C THR A 20 49.50 53.74 28.51
N GLY A 21 48.49 53.79 29.38
CA GLY A 21 48.25 53.15 30.67
C GLY A 21 47.06 53.83 31.38
N SER A 22 46.46 53.10 32.33
CA SER A 22 45.85 53.61 33.59
C SER A 22 44.68 54.61 33.48
N SER A 23 43.46 54.28 33.90
CA SER A 23 42.96 54.28 35.30
C SER A 23 41.41 54.23 35.21
N GLY A 24 40.58 53.70 36.11
CA GLY A 24 40.63 53.00 37.39
C GLY A 24 39.18 52.51 37.64
N ARG A 25 38.99 51.29 38.18
CA ARG A 25 38.36 50.98 39.51
C ARG A 25 37.11 51.81 39.86
N ARG A 26 36.04 51.31 40.51
CA ARG A 26 35.52 50.03 41.05
C ARG A 26 34.31 50.45 41.94
N ARG A 27 33.19 49.69 41.98
CA ARG A 27 32.29 49.39 43.14
C ARG A 27 31.68 50.59 43.93
N GLU A 28 30.47 50.59 44.50
CA GLU A 28 29.67 49.58 45.23
C GLU A 28 28.31 50.21 45.63
N GLY A 29 27.25 49.40 45.83
CA GLY A 29 26.09 49.62 46.74
C GLY A 29 25.14 50.81 46.48
N GLY A 30 23.85 50.81 46.77
CA GLY A 30 22.94 49.92 47.48
C GLY A 30 21.65 50.71 47.82
N GLU A 31 20.50 50.06 47.62
CA GLU A 31 19.18 50.25 48.28
C GLU A 31 18.38 51.57 48.22
N GLY A 32 17.06 51.41 48.03
CA GLY A 32 16.04 52.44 48.19
C GLY A 32 14.70 52.09 47.53
N GLU A 33 14.01 51.06 48.05
CA GLU A 33 12.59 50.81 47.75
C GLU A 33 11.70 51.91 48.37
N PRO A 34 10.51 52.22 47.83
CA PRO A 34 9.33 51.82 48.61
C PRO A 34 8.08 51.38 47.82
N GLN A 35 7.42 50.39 48.43
CA GLN A 35 5.98 50.10 48.57
C GLN A 35 5.08 49.90 47.34
N ARG A 36 4.71 48.62 47.15
CA ARG A 36 3.35 48.21 46.74
C ARG A 36 2.39 48.22 47.95
N PRO A 37 1.08 48.39 47.65
CA PRO A 37 0.11 47.42 48.17
C PRO A 37 -0.75 46.78 47.06
N ASN A 38 -0.76 45.46 47.11
CA ASN A 38 -1.78 44.46 46.79
C ASN A 38 -2.59 44.46 45.48
N MET A 39 -2.41 43.31 44.81
CA MET A 39 -3.09 42.76 43.65
C MET A 39 -4.59 42.49 43.84
N SER A 40 -5.37 42.71 42.78
CA SER A 40 -6.49 41.83 42.43
C SER A 40 -5.98 40.72 41.51
N ARG A 41 -5.99 39.48 42.00
CA ARG A 41 -5.80 38.25 41.21
C ARG A 41 -6.82 38.22 40.08
N ARG A 42 -6.39 38.16 38.81
CA ARG A 42 -7.03 37.43 37.68
C ARG A 42 -6.56 37.83 36.26
N VAL A 43 -5.28 38.06 35.96
CA VAL A 43 -4.91 38.22 34.53
C VAL A 43 -3.46 37.83 34.19
N PHE A 44 -2.91 36.72 34.69
CA PHE A 44 -1.55 36.31 34.26
C PHE A 44 -1.30 34.80 34.23
N THR A 45 -2.29 34.00 33.84
CA THR A 45 -2.09 32.56 33.54
C THR A 45 -2.02 32.25 32.04
N SER A 46 -2.43 33.15 31.14
CA SER A 46 -2.52 32.85 29.71
C SER A 46 -1.23 33.12 28.91
N ALA A 47 -0.39 34.07 29.33
CA ALA A 47 0.81 34.45 28.58
C ALA A 47 2.02 33.54 28.87
N VAL A 48 2.10 32.98 30.09
CA VAL A 48 3.16 32.03 30.46
C VAL A 48 2.89 30.63 29.90
N LEU A 49 1.62 30.26 29.70
CA LEU A 49 1.24 29.04 28.96
C LEU A 49 1.63 29.13 27.47
N LEU A 50 1.51 30.31 26.85
CA LEU A 50 1.89 30.51 25.44
C LEU A 50 3.41 30.47 25.20
N LEU A 51 4.23 30.84 26.20
CA LEU A 51 5.69 30.80 26.10
C LEU A 51 6.29 29.42 26.46
N LEU A 52 5.66 28.64 27.33
CA LEU A 52 6.05 27.24 27.59
C LEU A 52 5.66 26.29 26.44
N VAL A 53 4.59 26.58 25.70
CA VAL A 53 4.18 25.81 24.51
C VAL A 53 5.13 26.01 23.32
N MET A 54 5.86 27.12 23.25
CA MET A 54 6.81 27.40 22.15
C MET A 54 8.22 26.83 22.37
N MET A 55 8.58 26.39 23.58
CA MET A 55 9.92 25.86 23.89
C MET A 55 10.00 24.33 24.07
N CYS A 56 8.87 23.62 24.07
CA CYS A 56 8.85 22.15 24.19
C CYS A 56 8.51 21.41 22.88
N CYS A 57 8.31 22.13 21.77
CA CYS A 57 8.02 21.53 20.46
C CYS A 57 9.29 21.34 19.63
N GLY A 58 10.32 20.78 20.25
CA GLY A 58 11.46 20.21 19.53
C GLY A 58 11.16 18.75 19.19
N SER A 59 10.95 18.48 17.89
CA SER A 59 11.04 17.16 17.23
C SER A 59 10.17 16.01 17.76
N GLY A 60 9.25 15.54 16.91
CA GLY A 60 8.63 14.21 17.00
C GLY A 60 7.11 14.24 16.86
N ALA A 61 6.57 13.42 15.96
CA ALA A 61 5.13 13.12 15.80
C ALA A 61 4.21 14.06 14.99
N ALA A 62 4.75 14.91 14.11
CA ALA A 62 3.96 15.61 13.07
C ALA A 62 4.55 15.45 11.64
N HIS A 63 5.11 14.29 11.33
CA HIS A 63 5.82 14.04 10.06
C HIS A 63 5.25 12.91 9.17
N ALA A 64 4.07 12.37 9.48
CA ALA A 64 3.51 11.26 8.71
C ALA A 64 2.39 11.65 7.72
N VAL A 65 2.15 12.94 7.46
CA VAL A 65 1.15 13.36 6.47
C VAL A 65 1.84 14.10 5.34
N GLU A 66 2.12 13.36 4.26
CA GLU A 66 2.90 13.82 3.09
C GLU A 66 4.06 14.72 3.49
N SER A 67 5.05 14.17 4.21
CA SER A 67 6.30 14.88 4.34
C SER A 67 6.90 15.06 2.93
N ASN A 68 7.11 16.31 2.53
CA ASN A 68 8.10 16.65 1.53
C ASN A 68 9.51 16.34 2.11
N SER A 69 9.80 15.10 2.47
CA SER A 69 11.10 14.70 2.98
C SER A 69 11.46 13.30 2.52
N GLY A 70 12.68 13.13 2.00
CA GLY A 70 13.26 11.84 1.65
C GLY A 70 13.52 10.89 2.83
N ASP A 71 12.97 11.16 4.02
CA ASP A 71 13.42 10.59 5.31
C ASP A 71 12.30 9.90 6.12
N ALA A 72 11.26 9.32 5.51
CA ALA A 72 10.46 8.32 6.24
C ALA A 72 11.35 7.11 6.55
N GLN A 73 11.60 6.81 7.83
CA GLN A 73 12.46 5.70 8.27
C GLN A 73 11.89 4.38 7.74
N LEU A 74 12.75 3.54 7.15
CA LEU A 74 12.35 2.20 6.72
C LEU A 74 12.06 1.32 7.96
N PRO A 75 11.20 0.30 7.81
CA PRO A 75 10.92 -0.61 8.91
C PRO A 75 12.20 -1.25 9.45
N ASN A 76 12.21 -1.53 10.74
CA ASN A 76 13.29 -2.32 11.34
C ASN A 76 13.33 -3.72 10.71
N GLU A 77 14.49 -4.11 10.21
CA GLU A 77 14.69 -5.39 9.52
C GLU A 77 16.01 -6.07 9.91
N VAL A 78 16.07 -7.38 9.68
CA VAL A 78 17.28 -8.19 9.83
C VAL A 78 17.40 -9.16 8.65
N ALA A 79 18.61 -9.33 8.13
CA ALA A 79 18.86 -10.31 7.09
C ALA A 79 18.93 -11.72 7.72
N ILE A 80 17.88 -12.50 7.56
CA ILE A 80 17.71 -13.79 8.24
C ILE A 80 18.35 -14.96 7.48
N LEU A 81 18.32 -14.91 6.14
CA LEU A 81 18.95 -15.90 5.26
C LEU A 81 19.86 -15.17 4.27
N VAL A 82 21.18 -15.29 4.48
CA VAL A 82 22.20 -14.55 3.74
C VAL A 82 23.03 -15.51 2.89
N PRO A 83 23.07 -15.32 1.56
CA PRO A 83 23.87 -16.13 0.64
C PRO A 83 25.30 -16.28 1.09
N GLU A 84 25.84 -17.48 0.96
CA GLU A 84 27.24 -17.84 1.26
C GLU A 84 27.68 -17.59 2.73
N LYS A 85 26.77 -17.17 3.61
CA LYS A 85 27.05 -16.88 5.03
C LYS A 85 26.19 -17.70 5.98
N THR A 86 24.88 -17.78 5.74
CA THR A 86 23.99 -18.55 6.62
C THR A 86 24.28 -20.04 6.46
N LEU A 87 24.68 -20.68 7.55
CA LEU A 87 24.87 -22.13 7.62
C LEU A 87 23.50 -22.81 7.73
N VAL A 88 23.25 -23.76 6.84
CA VAL A 88 22.03 -24.57 6.80
C VAL A 88 22.34 -25.97 7.29
N VAL A 89 21.67 -26.39 8.37
CA VAL A 89 21.77 -27.73 8.94
C VAL A 89 20.94 -28.69 8.09
N SER A 90 21.53 -29.84 7.74
CA SER A 90 20.82 -30.90 7.03
C SER A 90 19.65 -31.43 7.84
N LYS A 91 18.58 -31.86 7.17
CA LYS A 91 17.41 -32.48 7.81
C LYS A 91 17.81 -33.59 8.79
N GLY A 92 17.29 -33.51 10.02
CA GLY A 92 17.58 -34.49 11.08
C GLY A 92 18.97 -34.37 11.72
N GLY A 93 19.74 -33.31 11.43
CA GLY A 93 20.96 -32.93 12.16
C GLY A 93 22.18 -33.84 12.00
N LYS A 94 22.15 -34.81 11.08
CA LYS A 94 23.21 -35.84 10.93
C LYS A 94 24.27 -35.52 9.86
N GLY A 95 24.07 -34.48 9.04
CA GLY A 95 24.99 -34.07 7.97
C GLY A 95 25.73 -32.76 8.28
N GLN A 96 26.76 -32.48 7.47
CA GLN A 96 27.53 -31.24 7.58
C GLN A 96 26.66 -30.03 7.21
N SER A 97 26.73 -28.96 8.00
CA SER A 97 26.08 -27.70 7.64
C SER A 97 26.75 -27.08 6.42
N THR A 98 25.95 -26.65 5.45
CA THR A 98 26.43 -26.04 4.20
C THR A 98 25.74 -24.70 3.96
N THR A 99 26.33 -23.85 3.12
CA THR A 99 25.71 -22.58 2.71
C THR A 99 24.85 -22.78 1.47
N ARG A 100 24.13 -21.74 1.06
CA ARG A 100 23.40 -21.66 -0.22
C ARG A 100 23.90 -20.48 -1.03
N ASN A 101 23.84 -20.58 -2.35
CA ASN A 101 24.25 -19.50 -3.25
C ASN A 101 23.20 -18.38 -3.34
N SER A 102 21.93 -18.68 -3.09
CA SER A 102 20.83 -17.71 -3.15
C SER A 102 19.63 -18.19 -2.35
N PHE A 103 18.83 -17.25 -1.84
CA PHE A 103 17.54 -17.51 -1.20
C PHE A 103 16.40 -16.73 -1.88
N ALA A 104 15.30 -17.41 -2.19
CA ALA A 104 14.17 -16.82 -2.93
C ALA A 104 12.81 -17.31 -2.41
N ALA A 105 11.72 -16.73 -2.95
CA ALA A 105 10.33 -17.11 -2.70
C ALA A 105 10.00 -17.28 -1.21
N PRO A 106 10.05 -16.20 -0.40
CA PRO A 106 9.81 -16.28 1.02
C PRO A 106 8.37 -16.68 1.33
N SER A 107 8.20 -17.48 2.37
CA SER A 107 6.93 -17.85 2.97
C SER A 107 7.03 -17.70 4.50
N LEU A 108 5.95 -17.30 5.16
CA LEU A 108 5.98 -16.94 6.58
C LEU A 108 4.79 -17.56 7.30
N VAL A 109 5.05 -18.34 8.34
CA VAL A 109 4.01 -19.03 9.10
C VAL A 109 4.27 -18.93 10.59
N ARG A 110 3.20 -18.86 11.38
CA ARG A 110 3.24 -19.02 12.83
C ARG A 110 2.45 -20.25 13.26
N ALA A 111 3.08 -21.12 14.05
CA ALA A 111 2.45 -22.29 14.65
C ALA A 111 2.97 -22.48 16.08
N GLY A 112 2.06 -22.65 17.05
CA GLY A 112 2.44 -22.95 18.45
C GLY A 112 3.40 -21.93 19.09
N GLY A 113 3.34 -20.66 18.67
CA GLY A 113 4.24 -19.61 19.17
C GLY A 113 5.58 -19.51 18.43
N VAL A 114 5.89 -20.44 17.53
CA VAL A 114 7.06 -20.39 16.65
C VAL A 114 6.72 -19.63 15.38
N MET A 115 7.55 -18.65 15.03
CA MET A 115 7.54 -17.96 13.74
C MET A 115 8.58 -18.60 12.83
N THR A 116 8.17 -19.01 11.63
CA THR A 116 9.05 -19.71 10.69
C THR A 116 9.14 -18.95 9.37
N VAL A 117 10.34 -18.49 9.03
CA VAL A 117 10.65 -17.92 7.71
C VAL A 117 11.16 -19.03 6.81
N LEU A 118 10.36 -19.40 5.81
CA LEU A 118 10.67 -20.41 4.80
C LEU A 118 11.16 -19.74 3.52
N ALA A 119 12.09 -20.39 2.83
CA ALA A 119 12.56 -19.93 1.53
C ALA A 119 13.11 -21.08 0.68
N GLU A 120 13.18 -20.87 -0.63
CA GLU A 120 14.01 -21.69 -1.52
C GLU A 120 15.49 -21.39 -1.24
N GLY A 121 16.29 -22.42 -0.99
CA GLY A 121 17.74 -22.34 -0.87
C GLY A 121 18.40 -22.94 -2.10
N TRP A 122 18.85 -22.09 -3.02
CA TRP A 122 19.43 -22.51 -4.30
C TRP A 122 20.92 -22.85 -4.15
N ILE A 123 21.34 -23.92 -4.82
CA ILE A 123 22.72 -24.41 -4.87
C ILE A 123 23.11 -24.59 -6.33
N LYS A 124 24.25 -24.00 -6.71
CA LYS A 124 24.79 -24.16 -8.06
C LYS A 124 25.21 -25.61 -8.32
N TYR A 125 24.83 -26.15 -9.46
CA TYR A 125 25.32 -27.46 -9.89
C TYR A 125 26.82 -27.38 -10.26
N THR A 126 27.61 -28.32 -9.75
CA THR A 126 29.06 -28.40 -9.96
C THR A 126 29.53 -29.76 -10.50
N GLY A 127 28.61 -30.59 -10.99
CA GLY A 127 28.92 -31.92 -11.52
C GLY A 127 29.61 -31.91 -12.88
N SER A 128 29.77 -33.10 -13.46
CA SER A 128 30.56 -33.34 -14.67
C SER A 128 29.90 -32.79 -15.94
N HIS A 129 28.56 -32.74 -15.98
CA HIS A 129 27.78 -32.34 -17.15
C HIS A 129 27.56 -30.83 -17.24
N LYS A 130 28.60 -30.11 -17.69
CA LYS A 130 28.64 -28.64 -17.75
C LYS A 130 27.98 -28.04 -19.00
N THR A 131 26.76 -28.46 -19.32
CA THR A 131 26.02 -27.95 -20.48
C THR A 131 25.21 -26.68 -20.21
N SER A 132 25.03 -26.28 -18.94
CA SER A 132 24.39 -25.01 -18.55
C SER A 132 25.07 -24.39 -17.34
N SER A 133 25.33 -23.08 -17.38
CA SER A 133 25.89 -22.31 -16.26
C SER A 133 24.87 -21.93 -15.19
N GLU A 134 23.57 -22.08 -15.49
CA GLU A 134 22.43 -21.67 -14.65
C GLU A 134 21.74 -22.86 -13.96
N LEU A 135 22.22 -24.09 -14.19
CA LEU A 135 21.67 -25.27 -13.53
C LEU A 135 22.01 -25.27 -12.03
N GLY A 136 21.03 -25.64 -11.21
CA GLY A 136 21.22 -25.80 -9.78
C GLY A 136 20.01 -26.44 -9.12
N SER A 137 20.22 -26.96 -7.92
CA SER A 137 19.16 -27.51 -7.08
C SER A 137 18.55 -26.45 -6.18
N ALA A 138 17.37 -26.75 -5.65
CA ALA A 138 16.71 -25.90 -4.67
C ALA A 138 16.14 -26.77 -3.55
N ASP A 139 16.57 -26.50 -2.32
CA ASP A 139 15.96 -27.05 -1.10
C ASP A 139 14.93 -26.06 -0.54
N ILE A 140 14.05 -26.52 0.36
CA ILE A 140 13.29 -25.62 1.24
C ILE A 140 14.00 -25.53 2.60
N VAL A 141 14.34 -24.31 2.98
CA VAL A 141 15.01 -23.99 4.24
C VAL A 141 14.11 -23.18 5.16
N ALA A 142 14.33 -23.29 6.47
CA ALA A 142 13.62 -22.55 7.50
C ALA A 142 14.57 -21.85 8.47
N GLY A 143 14.27 -20.59 8.79
CA GLY A 143 14.75 -19.90 9.99
C GLY A 143 13.62 -19.85 11.02
N TYR A 144 13.90 -20.31 12.25
CA TYR A 144 12.93 -20.35 13.34
C TYR A 144 13.18 -19.21 14.32
N ILE A 145 12.12 -18.51 14.71
CA ILE A 145 12.17 -17.39 15.65
C ILE A 145 11.03 -17.56 16.65
N SER A 146 11.25 -17.15 17.91
CA SER A 146 10.17 -17.07 18.89
C SER A 146 9.27 -15.87 18.60
N ALA A 147 7.96 -16.11 18.39
CA ALA A 147 7.01 -15.02 18.17
C ALA A 147 6.80 -14.15 19.43
N ALA A 148 7.18 -14.63 20.61
CA ALA A 148 7.04 -13.91 21.87
C ALA A 148 8.23 -12.98 22.18
N GLU A 149 9.35 -13.16 21.50
CA GLU A 149 10.57 -12.39 21.76
C GLU A 149 10.48 -10.93 21.32
N THR A 150 11.29 -10.10 21.97
CA THR A 150 11.42 -8.70 21.60
C THR A 150 12.19 -8.54 20.30
N TRP A 151 11.97 -7.45 19.57
CA TRP A 151 12.72 -7.20 18.34
C TRP A 151 14.26 -7.19 18.54
N PRO A 152 14.82 -6.53 19.58
CA PRO A 152 16.25 -6.64 19.87
C PRO A 152 16.74 -8.08 20.15
N SER A 153 15.94 -8.89 20.85
CA SER A 153 16.26 -10.32 21.08
C SER A 153 16.38 -11.08 19.76
N ILE A 154 15.39 -10.90 18.87
CA ILE A 154 15.35 -11.54 17.56
C ILE A 154 16.59 -11.15 16.74
N VAL A 155 16.94 -9.87 16.71
CA VAL A 155 18.12 -9.38 15.98
C VAL A 155 19.40 -9.98 16.57
N ALA A 156 19.54 -10.02 17.90
CA ALA A 156 20.70 -10.58 18.57
C ALA A 156 20.87 -12.09 18.26
N GLU A 157 19.76 -12.83 18.22
CA GLU A 157 19.76 -14.25 17.86
C GLU A 157 20.16 -14.47 16.40
N VAL A 158 19.51 -13.76 15.46
CA VAL A 158 19.73 -13.92 14.01
C VAL A 158 21.14 -13.48 13.57
N THR A 159 21.72 -12.48 14.25
CA THR A 159 23.06 -11.96 13.92
C THR A 159 24.19 -12.70 14.66
N SER A 160 23.86 -13.65 15.54
CA SER A 160 24.82 -14.49 16.23
C SER A 160 25.60 -15.40 15.28
N THR A 161 26.87 -15.67 15.58
CA THR A 161 27.67 -16.69 14.86
C THR A 161 27.11 -18.10 15.02
N GLU A 162 26.25 -18.31 16.01
CA GLU A 162 25.57 -19.57 16.29
C GLU A 162 24.26 -19.73 15.49
N TRP A 163 23.78 -18.69 14.78
CA TRP A 163 22.56 -18.75 13.98
C TRP A 163 22.66 -19.83 12.90
N ARG A 164 21.63 -20.67 12.80
CA ARG A 164 21.52 -21.73 11.79
C ARG A 164 20.13 -21.74 11.19
N ALA A 165 20.05 -21.94 9.88
CA ALA A 165 18.83 -22.33 9.21
C ALA A 165 18.76 -23.86 9.09
N HIS A 166 17.60 -24.41 8.77
CA HIS A 166 17.38 -25.85 8.72
C HIS A 166 16.74 -26.27 7.40
N THR A 167 17.21 -27.36 6.79
CA THR A 167 16.56 -27.95 5.63
C THR A 167 15.27 -28.67 6.06
N VAL A 168 14.12 -28.16 5.62
CA VAL A 168 12.80 -28.76 5.86
C VAL A 168 12.53 -29.89 4.88
N LEU A 169 12.85 -29.63 3.61
CA LEU A 169 12.74 -30.58 2.51
C LEU A 169 13.92 -30.34 1.57
N GLY A 170 14.59 -31.42 1.16
CA GLY A 170 15.58 -31.39 0.10
C GLY A 170 15.28 -32.53 -0.87
N ASP A 171 15.53 -32.30 -2.15
CA ASP A 171 15.50 -33.33 -3.17
C ASP A 171 16.94 -33.67 -3.56
N GLY A 172 17.23 -34.97 -3.62
CA GLY A 172 18.60 -35.48 -3.78
C GLY A 172 19.30 -34.93 -5.03
N ASN A 173 20.60 -34.69 -4.91
CA ASN A 173 21.46 -34.22 -6.00
C ASN A 173 22.49 -35.31 -6.34
N GLY A 174 22.65 -35.56 -7.64
CA GLY A 174 23.63 -36.47 -8.22
C GLY A 174 24.27 -35.86 -9.46
N ASP A 175 25.19 -36.60 -10.08
CA ASP A 175 25.89 -36.11 -11.27
C ASP A 175 24.93 -35.93 -12.46
N ASP A 176 23.94 -36.82 -12.59
CA ASP A 176 22.98 -36.84 -13.71
C ASP A 176 21.56 -36.39 -13.31
N LEU A 177 21.37 -35.94 -12.08
CA LEU A 177 20.05 -35.64 -11.51
C LEU A 177 20.12 -34.47 -10.52
N VAL A 178 19.30 -33.45 -10.71
CA VAL A 178 19.21 -32.27 -9.85
C VAL A 178 17.79 -32.13 -9.31
N GLY A 179 17.63 -32.10 -7.99
CA GLY A 179 16.34 -31.89 -7.33
C GLY A 179 15.96 -30.41 -7.25
N VAL A 180 14.70 -30.06 -7.56
CA VAL A 180 14.23 -28.67 -7.53
C VAL A 180 12.91 -28.58 -6.77
N LEU A 181 12.95 -27.86 -5.65
CA LEU A 181 11.79 -27.47 -4.85
C LEU A 181 11.45 -25.99 -5.08
N ARG A 182 10.18 -25.68 -5.31
CA ARG A 182 9.71 -24.34 -5.68
C ARG A 182 8.49 -23.89 -4.89
N ASN A 183 8.37 -22.57 -4.78
CA ASN A 183 7.21 -21.85 -4.28
C ASN A 183 6.69 -22.42 -2.96
N PRO A 184 7.51 -22.43 -1.89
CA PRO A 184 7.01 -22.80 -0.56
C PRO A 184 5.81 -21.91 -0.25
N THR A 185 4.68 -22.55 0.05
CA THR A 185 3.43 -21.88 0.40
C THR A 185 2.98 -22.43 1.73
N SER A 186 2.85 -21.58 2.75
CA SER A 186 2.58 -22.04 4.11
C SER A 186 1.37 -21.37 4.75
N VAL A 187 0.79 -22.06 5.74
CA VAL A 187 -0.29 -21.55 6.58
C VAL A 187 -0.25 -22.24 7.94
N GLY A 188 -0.57 -21.50 9.00
CA GLY A 188 -0.52 -21.98 10.38
C GLY A 188 -1.92 -22.18 10.93
N VAL A 189 -2.15 -23.30 11.62
CA VAL A 189 -3.39 -23.61 12.33
C VAL A 189 -3.03 -24.17 13.70
N ASP A 190 -3.41 -23.48 14.76
CA ASP A 190 -3.11 -23.87 16.14
C ASP A 190 -1.59 -24.09 16.37
N ASN A 191 -1.18 -25.32 16.68
CA ASN A 191 0.21 -25.73 16.84
C ASN A 191 0.84 -26.34 15.57
N LYS A 192 0.11 -26.38 14.46
CA LYS A 192 0.56 -26.99 13.19
C LYS A 192 0.89 -25.94 12.13
N ALA A 193 1.91 -26.22 11.34
CA ALA A 193 2.24 -25.52 10.12
C ALA A 193 2.03 -26.46 8.92
N PHE A 194 1.27 -26.02 7.93
CA PHE A 194 1.13 -26.72 6.66
C PHE A 194 2.02 -26.05 5.64
N LEU A 195 2.73 -26.86 4.85
CA LEU A 195 3.67 -26.39 3.84
C LEU A 195 3.45 -27.17 2.54
N LEU A 196 3.02 -26.45 1.51
CA LEU A 196 2.88 -26.93 0.15
C LEU A 196 4.10 -26.52 -0.68
N VAL A 197 4.70 -27.46 -1.41
CA VAL A 197 5.91 -27.24 -2.22
C VAL A 197 5.76 -27.92 -3.58
N GLY A 198 6.09 -27.21 -4.66
CA GLY A 198 6.24 -27.84 -5.97
C GLY A 198 7.58 -28.57 -6.05
N SER A 199 7.61 -29.78 -6.58
CA SER A 199 8.84 -30.57 -6.70
C SER A 199 8.97 -31.19 -8.09
N TYR A 200 10.17 -31.14 -8.66
CA TYR A 200 10.54 -31.87 -9.86
C TYR A 200 12.04 -32.15 -9.86
N SER A 201 12.48 -33.02 -10.75
CA SER A 201 13.91 -33.25 -10.97
C SER A 201 14.31 -32.85 -12.37
N ILE A 202 15.55 -32.45 -12.55
CA ILE A 202 16.16 -32.20 -13.84
C ILE A 202 17.16 -33.33 -14.08
N LYS A 203 16.87 -34.21 -15.04
CA LYS A 203 17.68 -35.38 -15.37
C LYS A 203 18.49 -35.14 -16.64
N PHE A 204 19.76 -35.52 -16.63
CA PHE A 204 20.62 -35.46 -17.81
C PHE A 204 20.31 -36.60 -18.78
N ASP A 205 20.03 -36.26 -20.03
CA ASP A 205 19.89 -37.20 -21.14
C ASP A 205 21.21 -37.25 -21.91
N ALA A 206 22.02 -38.27 -21.62
CA ALA A 206 23.33 -38.46 -22.25
C ALA A 206 23.24 -38.66 -23.77
N THR A 207 22.12 -39.16 -24.30
CA THR A 207 21.98 -39.40 -25.75
C THR A 207 21.76 -38.11 -26.53
N LYS A 208 20.99 -37.18 -25.95
CA LYS A 208 20.69 -35.87 -26.53
C LYS A 208 21.63 -34.78 -26.05
N ASN A 209 22.44 -35.07 -25.02
CA ASN A 209 23.32 -34.13 -24.34
C ASN A 209 22.56 -32.89 -23.81
N ILE A 210 21.36 -33.11 -23.26
CA ILE A 210 20.50 -32.06 -22.71
C ILE A 210 19.94 -32.45 -21.34
N TRP A 211 19.64 -31.45 -20.53
CA TRP A 211 18.91 -31.61 -19.28
C TRP A 211 17.40 -31.54 -19.52
N GLN A 212 16.63 -32.42 -18.88
CA GLN A 212 15.16 -32.50 -19.04
C GLN A 212 14.47 -32.56 -17.69
N GLU A 213 13.40 -31.78 -17.54
CA GLU A 213 12.56 -31.79 -16.35
C GLU A 213 11.68 -33.05 -16.34
N VAL A 214 11.66 -33.75 -15.22
CA VAL A 214 10.94 -35.01 -15.01
C VAL A 214 10.36 -35.07 -13.60
N GLY A 215 9.32 -35.89 -13.43
CA GLY A 215 8.79 -36.21 -12.10
C GLY A 215 8.15 -35.02 -11.36
N TRP A 216 7.42 -34.16 -12.08
CA TRP A 216 6.63 -33.08 -11.49
C TRP A 216 5.62 -33.60 -10.48
N ASP A 217 5.59 -32.99 -9.31
CA ASP A 217 4.74 -33.35 -8.18
C ASP A 217 4.46 -32.11 -7.31
N ILE A 218 3.41 -32.18 -6.49
CA ILE A 218 3.10 -31.21 -5.44
C ILE A 218 3.16 -31.96 -4.12
N ARG A 219 4.00 -31.52 -3.19
CA ARG A 219 4.21 -32.17 -1.90
C ARG A 219 3.65 -31.33 -0.76
N MET A 220 2.96 -31.99 0.16
CA MET A 220 2.45 -31.43 1.41
C MET A 220 3.28 -31.92 2.58
N LEU A 221 3.64 -31.01 3.48
CA LEU A 221 4.27 -31.31 4.75
C LEU A 221 3.45 -30.69 5.87
N VAL A 222 3.29 -31.44 6.96
CA VAL A 222 2.68 -30.95 8.19
C VAL A 222 3.77 -30.94 9.25
N GLY A 223 4.01 -29.76 9.81
CA GLY A 223 4.93 -29.53 10.92
C GLY A 223 4.16 -29.28 12.20
N GLU A 224 4.63 -29.80 13.32
CA GLU A 224 4.07 -29.52 14.64
C GLU A 224 5.09 -28.78 15.51
N ALA A 225 4.66 -27.69 16.13
CA ALA A 225 5.53 -26.90 17.00
C ALA A 225 5.85 -27.66 18.29
N THR A 226 7.13 -27.73 18.65
CA THR A 226 7.59 -28.45 19.83
C THR A 226 7.61 -27.53 21.06
N HIS A 227 7.16 -28.06 22.21
CA HIS A 227 7.02 -27.29 23.45
C HIS A 227 8.36 -27.00 24.17
N SER A 228 9.48 -27.62 23.78
CA SER A 228 10.78 -27.40 24.41
C SER A 228 11.45 -26.12 23.88
N LEU A 229 10.90 -24.97 24.23
CA LEU A 229 11.53 -23.65 24.05
C LEU A 229 12.74 -23.44 24.98
N SER A 230 13.04 -24.41 25.84
CA SER A 230 14.18 -24.40 26.75
C SER A 230 15.43 -24.92 26.06
N SER A 231 16.35 -23.99 25.78
CA SER A 231 17.76 -24.21 25.43
C SER A 231 18.04 -24.84 24.06
N GLY A 232 17.90 -24.02 23.01
CA GLY A 232 18.93 -23.85 21.96
C GLY A 232 19.24 -25.02 21.03
N ARG A 233 19.15 -24.71 19.72
CA ARG A 233 19.85 -25.41 18.60
C ARG A 233 19.16 -26.66 18.02
N GLY A 234 17.83 -26.69 17.99
CA GLY A 234 17.04 -27.74 17.30
C GLY A 234 16.03 -27.16 16.31
N GLU A 235 15.41 -28.01 15.47
CA GLU A 235 14.23 -27.64 14.70
C GLU A 235 13.07 -27.38 15.69
N TRP A 236 12.48 -26.19 15.68
CA TRP A 236 11.37 -25.84 16.58
C TRP A 236 10.01 -26.32 16.06
N ILE A 237 9.99 -26.77 14.81
CA ILE A 237 8.87 -27.44 14.15
C ILE A 237 9.35 -28.82 13.72
N GLU A 238 8.67 -29.87 14.18
CA GLU A 238 8.90 -31.23 13.72
C GLU A 238 8.08 -31.50 12.46
N TRP A 239 8.76 -31.57 11.31
CA TRP A 239 8.12 -31.81 10.01
C TRP A 239 7.95 -33.30 9.71
N ALA A 240 6.71 -33.71 9.46
CA ALA A 240 6.39 -35.05 8.98
C ALA A 240 6.98 -35.33 7.59
N ALA A 241 6.91 -36.60 7.17
CA ALA A 241 7.29 -37.00 5.83
C ALA A 241 6.36 -36.32 4.78
N PRO A 242 6.91 -35.88 3.63
CA PRO A 242 6.11 -35.25 2.60
C PRO A 242 5.13 -36.24 1.95
N ILE A 243 3.93 -35.75 1.65
CA ILE A 243 2.87 -36.49 0.96
C ILE A 243 2.70 -35.90 -0.43
N SER A 244 2.77 -36.75 -1.46
CA SER A 244 2.46 -36.34 -2.84
C SER A 244 0.95 -36.12 -3.00
N LEU A 245 0.58 -34.97 -3.56
CA LEU A 245 -0.80 -34.59 -3.84
C LEU A 245 -1.14 -34.61 -5.34
N ILE A 246 -0.17 -34.93 -6.22
CA ILE A 246 -0.40 -34.92 -7.68
C ILE A 246 -1.49 -35.90 -8.13
N SER A 247 -1.68 -37.01 -7.40
CA SER A 247 -2.72 -37.99 -7.68
C SER A 247 -4.13 -37.43 -7.47
N LEU A 248 -4.29 -36.42 -6.62
CA LEU A 248 -5.58 -35.77 -6.31
C LEU A 248 -6.05 -34.82 -7.42
N ILE A 249 -5.17 -34.42 -8.33
CA ILE A 249 -5.57 -33.59 -9.47
C ILE A 249 -6.53 -34.42 -10.36
N PRO A 250 -7.73 -33.92 -10.67
CA PRO A 250 -8.68 -34.59 -11.56
C PRO A 250 -8.06 -34.95 -12.92
N GLU A 251 -8.41 -36.13 -13.46
CA GLU A 251 -7.86 -36.61 -14.73
C GLU A 251 -8.18 -35.68 -15.90
N GLU A 252 -9.34 -35.03 -15.88
CA GLU A 252 -9.70 -34.03 -16.88
C GLU A 252 -8.71 -32.85 -16.86
N LEU A 253 -8.36 -32.33 -15.67
CA LEU A 253 -7.33 -31.30 -15.56
C LEU A 253 -5.94 -31.81 -15.96
N LYS A 254 -5.56 -33.04 -15.57
CA LYS A 254 -4.27 -33.64 -15.98
C LYS A 254 -4.18 -33.84 -17.49
N SER A 255 -5.30 -34.00 -18.19
CA SER A 255 -5.35 -34.15 -19.65
C SER A 255 -5.03 -32.84 -20.39
N GLU A 256 -5.31 -31.69 -19.77
CA GLU A 256 -5.16 -30.35 -20.36
C GLU A 256 -3.94 -29.59 -19.80
N LEU A 257 -3.56 -29.91 -18.56
CA LEU A 257 -2.55 -29.20 -17.79
C LEU A 257 -1.36 -30.11 -17.43
N LYS A 258 -0.24 -29.47 -17.07
CA LYS A 258 1.02 -30.08 -16.64
C LYS A 258 1.74 -29.16 -15.67
N GLU A 259 2.82 -29.65 -15.05
CA GLU A 259 3.77 -28.83 -14.26
C GLU A 259 3.08 -28.09 -13.11
N PHE A 260 2.37 -28.82 -12.26
CA PHE A 260 1.65 -28.26 -11.12
C PHE A 260 2.61 -27.91 -9.97
N VAL A 261 2.48 -26.71 -9.41
CA VAL A 261 3.28 -26.21 -8.27
C VAL A 261 2.42 -25.35 -7.33
N GLY A 262 2.92 -25.05 -6.14
CA GLY A 262 2.32 -24.07 -5.24
C GLY A 262 2.35 -22.64 -5.81
N GLY A 263 1.44 -21.78 -5.33
CA GLY A 263 1.40 -20.36 -5.71
C GLY A 263 2.53 -19.50 -5.12
N GLY A 264 3.18 -19.97 -4.05
CA GLY A 264 4.21 -19.25 -3.31
C GLY A 264 3.62 -18.28 -2.30
N GLY A 265 4.39 -17.94 -1.26
CA GLY A 265 3.94 -17.03 -0.20
C GLY A 265 3.05 -17.73 0.81
N SER A 266 1.80 -17.31 0.96
CA SER A 266 0.91 -17.80 2.03
C SER A 266 -0.36 -18.45 1.47
N GLY A 267 -0.79 -19.53 2.12
CA GLY A 267 -2.18 -19.99 2.06
C GLY A 267 -3.05 -19.20 3.03
N ILE A 268 -4.32 -19.56 3.16
CA ILE A 268 -5.25 -18.95 4.11
C ILE A 268 -5.98 -20.03 4.92
N VAL A 269 -6.46 -19.62 6.09
CA VAL A 269 -7.49 -20.33 6.85
C VAL A 269 -8.74 -19.49 6.76
N MET A 270 -9.81 -20.06 6.23
CA MET A 270 -11.09 -19.38 6.14
C MET A 270 -11.78 -19.29 7.51
N TYR A 271 -12.80 -18.44 7.63
CA TYR A 271 -13.57 -18.26 8.86
C TYR A 271 -14.20 -19.55 9.40
N ASP A 272 -14.55 -20.49 8.52
CA ASP A 272 -15.10 -21.79 8.88
C ASP A 272 -14.03 -22.83 9.27
N GLY A 273 -12.75 -22.46 9.19
CA GLY A 273 -11.60 -23.33 9.48
C GLY A 273 -11.03 -24.06 8.27
N THR A 274 -11.59 -23.89 7.07
CA THR A 274 -11.09 -24.51 5.83
C THR A 274 -9.71 -23.96 5.48
N ILE A 275 -8.76 -24.85 5.22
CA ILE A 275 -7.40 -24.50 4.78
C ILE A 275 -7.38 -24.41 3.26
N VAL A 276 -6.87 -23.32 2.69
CA VAL A 276 -6.83 -23.13 1.23
C VAL A 276 -5.43 -22.72 0.80
N PHE A 277 -4.93 -23.36 -0.25
CA PHE A 277 -3.68 -23.01 -0.92
C PHE A 277 -3.92 -22.67 -2.39
N PRO A 278 -3.26 -21.61 -2.90
CA PRO A 278 -3.21 -21.36 -4.32
C PRO A 278 -2.21 -22.31 -5.01
N LEU A 279 -2.56 -22.71 -6.23
CA LEU A 279 -1.76 -23.57 -7.10
C LEU A 279 -1.55 -22.87 -8.45
N THR A 280 -0.44 -23.19 -9.12
CA THR A 280 -0.17 -22.81 -10.51
C THR A 280 0.10 -24.06 -11.33
N ALA A 281 -0.36 -24.08 -12.58
CA ALA A 281 -0.05 -25.11 -13.57
C ALA A 281 0.19 -24.47 -14.94
N ARG A 282 0.59 -25.28 -15.92
CA ARG A 282 0.68 -24.86 -17.32
C ARG A 282 -0.26 -25.67 -18.20
N ASN A 283 -0.84 -25.05 -19.22
CA ASN A 283 -1.51 -25.81 -20.27
C ASN A 283 -0.49 -26.53 -21.18
N ARG A 284 -1.00 -27.33 -22.13
CA ARG A 284 -0.16 -28.05 -23.11
C ARG A 284 0.73 -27.13 -23.96
N ASN A 285 0.34 -25.88 -24.14
CA ASN A 285 1.10 -24.87 -24.88
C ASN A 285 2.14 -24.14 -24.00
N GLY A 286 2.21 -24.45 -22.70
CA GLY A 286 3.18 -23.87 -21.77
C GLY A 286 2.75 -22.55 -21.12
N TYR A 287 1.50 -22.12 -21.29
CA TYR A 287 0.98 -20.90 -20.67
C TYR A 287 0.50 -21.17 -19.24
N PRO A 288 0.76 -20.27 -18.28
CA PRO A 288 0.40 -20.46 -16.89
C PRO A 288 -1.10 -20.27 -16.63
N LEU A 289 -1.62 -21.01 -15.65
CA LEU A 289 -2.96 -20.90 -15.09
C LEU A 289 -2.90 -21.06 -13.58
N SER A 290 -3.84 -20.44 -12.88
CA SER A 290 -3.98 -20.54 -11.43
C SER A 290 -5.21 -21.38 -11.06
N LEU A 291 -5.08 -22.13 -9.97
CA LEU A 291 -6.14 -22.97 -9.39
C LEU A 291 -5.95 -23.01 -7.86
N LEU A 292 -6.72 -23.84 -7.16
CA LEU A 292 -6.62 -23.97 -5.71
C LEU A 292 -6.63 -25.43 -5.27
N ILE A 293 -6.23 -25.66 -4.03
CA ILE A 293 -6.42 -26.91 -3.30
C ILE A 293 -6.84 -26.57 -1.89
N TYR A 294 -7.79 -27.29 -1.32
CA TYR A 294 -8.30 -26.99 0.01
C TYR A 294 -8.54 -28.25 0.85
N SER A 295 -8.67 -28.06 2.16
CA SER A 295 -8.99 -29.08 3.14
C SER A 295 -9.97 -28.53 4.17
N GLU A 296 -11.13 -29.18 4.28
CA GLU A 296 -12.19 -28.84 5.26
C GLU A 296 -11.97 -29.53 6.61
N ASP A 297 -11.08 -30.54 6.66
CA ASP A 297 -10.89 -31.43 7.80
C ASP A 297 -9.51 -31.27 8.47
N LYS A 298 -8.97 -30.04 8.42
CA LYS A 298 -7.68 -29.66 9.00
C LYS A 298 -6.49 -30.48 8.45
N GLY A 299 -6.51 -30.74 7.16
CA GLY A 299 -5.43 -31.35 6.39
C GLY A 299 -5.43 -32.88 6.36
N ASN A 300 -6.50 -33.55 6.80
CA ASN A 300 -6.61 -35.01 6.71
C ASN A 300 -6.92 -35.46 5.28
N SER A 301 -7.73 -34.68 4.54
CA SER A 301 -8.01 -34.87 3.13
C SER A 301 -7.95 -33.55 2.37
N TRP A 302 -7.67 -33.64 1.07
CA TRP A 302 -7.50 -32.47 0.20
C TRP A 302 -8.34 -32.63 -1.06
N VAL A 303 -8.90 -31.51 -1.53
CA VAL A 303 -9.75 -31.44 -2.71
C VAL A 303 -9.20 -30.37 -3.66
N VAL A 304 -9.12 -30.73 -4.95
CA VAL A 304 -8.75 -29.81 -6.03
C VAL A 304 -10.01 -29.59 -6.89
N PRO A 305 -10.64 -28.41 -6.83
CA PRO A 305 -11.80 -28.12 -7.66
C PRO A 305 -11.39 -27.98 -9.14
N LYS A 306 -12.37 -28.08 -10.03
CA LYS A 306 -12.13 -28.03 -11.49
C LYS A 306 -11.93 -26.61 -12.03
N GLY A 307 -12.26 -25.57 -11.26
CA GLY A 307 -12.17 -24.20 -11.72
C GLY A 307 -10.72 -23.72 -11.83
N VAL A 308 -10.41 -23.08 -12.94
CA VAL A 308 -9.09 -22.51 -13.25
C VAL A 308 -9.25 -21.05 -13.64
N SER A 309 -8.21 -20.25 -13.43
CA SER A 309 -8.15 -18.87 -13.95
C SER A 309 -8.10 -18.88 -15.48
N PRO A 310 -8.36 -17.73 -16.14
CA PRO A 310 -7.99 -17.55 -17.54
C PRO A 310 -6.51 -17.88 -17.81
N VAL A 311 -6.22 -18.23 -19.06
CA VAL A 311 -4.86 -18.49 -19.55
C VAL A 311 -4.00 -17.23 -19.39
N ASP A 312 -2.69 -17.43 -19.20
CA ASP A 312 -1.67 -16.37 -19.08
C ASP A 312 -1.69 -15.59 -17.76
N CYS A 313 -2.32 -16.15 -16.72
CA CYS A 313 -2.34 -15.61 -15.37
C CYS A 313 -1.46 -16.46 -14.43
N PHE A 314 -0.62 -15.81 -13.64
CA PHE A 314 0.36 -16.43 -12.75
C PHE A 314 0.49 -15.67 -11.42
N GLY A 315 1.24 -16.27 -10.49
CA GLY A 315 1.45 -15.71 -9.15
C GLY A 315 0.13 -15.47 -8.40
N PRO A 316 -0.71 -16.50 -8.23
CA PRO A 316 -1.97 -16.35 -7.51
C PRO A 316 -1.74 -16.05 -6.03
N ARG A 317 -2.42 -15.02 -5.51
CA ARG A 317 -2.60 -14.79 -4.08
C ARG A 317 -4.09 -14.81 -3.75
N ILE A 318 -4.44 -15.43 -2.63
CA ILE A 318 -5.84 -15.62 -2.24
C ILE A 318 -6.13 -14.97 -0.90
N ILE A 319 -7.35 -14.45 -0.76
CA ILE A 319 -7.92 -14.00 0.51
C ILE A 319 -9.40 -14.41 0.57
N GLU A 320 -9.95 -14.46 1.78
CA GLU A 320 -11.39 -14.55 1.99
C GLU A 320 -11.94 -13.16 2.36
N TRP A 321 -13.00 -12.74 1.67
CA TRP A 321 -13.71 -11.49 1.94
C TRP A 321 -15.20 -11.73 2.13
N ASP A 322 -15.87 -10.85 2.88
CA ASP A 322 -17.32 -10.89 3.15
C ASP A 322 -17.87 -12.27 3.61
N TYR A 323 -17.09 -13.02 4.39
CA TYR A 323 -17.45 -14.34 4.95
C TYR A 323 -17.89 -15.35 3.87
N GLY A 324 -16.92 -16.02 3.25
CA GLY A 324 -17.14 -17.10 2.28
C GLY A 324 -16.82 -16.75 0.83
N THR A 325 -16.59 -15.47 0.50
CA THR A 325 -16.16 -15.11 -0.87
C THR A 325 -14.65 -15.23 -0.98
N LEU A 326 -14.16 -16.16 -1.80
CA LEU A 326 -12.74 -16.23 -2.13
C LEU A 326 -12.40 -15.22 -3.22
N LEU A 327 -11.37 -14.41 -2.98
CA LEU A 327 -10.78 -13.55 -3.99
C LEU A 327 -9.40 -14.08 -4.37
N MET A 328 -9.12 -14.17 -5.66
CA MET A 328 -7.80 -14.52 -6.20
C MET A 328 -7.25 -13.37 -7.04
N VAL A 329 -6.10 -12.85 -6.63
CA VAL A 329 -5.38 -11.81 -7.37
C VAL A 329 -4.23 -12.45 -8.14
N THR A 330 -4.23 -12.30 -9.46
CA THR A 330 -3.22 -12.87 -10.36
C THR A 330 -2.61 -11.79 -11.23
N ASP A 331 -1.32 -11.88 -11.51
CA ASP A 331 -0.70 -11.08 -12.55
C ASP A 331 -0.84 -11.82 -13.89
N CYS A 332 -1.43 -11.18 -14.90
CA CYS A 332 -1.60 -11.79 -16.23
C CYS A 332 -0.86 -11.00 -17.31
N LEU A 333 -0.63 -11.62 -18.48
CA LEU A 333 -0.03 -10.92 -19.63
C LEU A 333 -0.85 -9.67 -20.05
N ALA A 334 -2.18 -9.73 -19.93
CA ALA A 334 -3.08 -8.60 -20.20
C ALA A 334 -3.19 -7.58 -19.04
N GLY A 335 -2.49 -7.81 -17.93
CA GLY A 335 -2.55 -7.00 -16.71
C GLY A 335 -3.04 -7.78 -15.51
N ARG A 336 -3.00 -7.15 -14.32
CA ARG A 336 -3.47 -7.77 -13.09
C ARG A 336 -4.97 -7.96 -13.13
N LYS A 337 -5.43 -9.10 -12.66
CA LYS A 337 -6.85 -9.43 -12.53
C LYS A 337 -7.16 -9.91 -11.12
N VAL A 338 -8.37 -9.57 -10.68
CA VAL A 338 -8.97 -10.06 -9.46
C VAL A 338 -10.16 -10.91 -9.86
N PHE A 339 -10.19 -12.15 -9.39
CA PHE A 339 -11.30 -13.07 -9.58
C PHE A 339 -11.98 -13.35 -8.25
N GLU A 340 -13.29 -13.57 -8.28
CA GLU A 340 -14.09 -13.97 -7.12
C GLU A 340 -14.70 -15.36 -7.35
N SER A 341 -14.86 -16.10 -6.26
CA SER A 341 -15.53 -17.41 -6.24
C SER A 341 -16.34 -17.55 -4.94
N ASN A 342 -17.60 -17.94 -5.10
CA ASN A 342 -18.54 -18.25 -4.01
C ASN A 342 -18.77 -19.75 -3.84
N ASP A 343 -18.02 -20.59 -4.58
CA ASP A 343 -18.22 -22.04 -4.67
C ASP A 343 -16.93 -22.83 -4.44
N MET A 344 -16.00 -22.26 -3.66
CA MET A 344 -14.68 -22.83 -3.35
C MET A 344 -13.86 -23.15 -4.60
N GLY A 345 -13.88 -22.24 -5.58
CA GLY A 345 -13.08 -22.31 -6.81
C GLY A 345 -13.55 -23.35 -7.82
N LYS A 346 -14.82 -23.79 -7.77
CA LYS A 346 -15.40 -24.57 -8.88
C LYS A 346 -15.62 -23.66 -10.10
N SER A 347 -15.92 -22.39 -9.87
CA SER A 347 -15.97 -21.35 -10.89
C SER A 347 -15.32 -20.04 -10.41
N TRP A 348 -14.82 -19.26 -11.37
CA TRP A 348 -14.18 -17.97 -11.15
C TRP A 348 -14.76 -16.93 -12.09
N THR A 349 -15.08 -15.74 -11.56
CA THR A 349 -15.54 -14.58 -12.34
C THR A 349 -14.69 -13.36 -12.03
N GLU A 350 -14.45 -12.46 -12.99
CA GLU A 350 -13.70 -11.22 -12.72
C GLU A 350 -14.48 -10.37 -11.72
N ALA A 351 -13.82 -9.97 -10.63
CA ALA A 351 -14.45 -9.21 -9.55
C ALA A 351 -14.76 -7.78 -10.02
N VAL A 352 -16.04 -7.44 -10.03
CA VAL A 352 -16.54 -6.09 -10.39
C VAL A 352 -16.78 -5.20 -9.16
N GLY A 353 -16.61 -5.76 -7.96
CA GLY A 353 -16.81 -5.08 -6.67
C GLY A 353 -15.50 -4.82 -5.93
N VAL A 354 -15.34 -5.52 -4.81
CA VAL A 354 -14.20 -5.40 -3.88
C VAL A 354 -12.88 -5.67 -4.60
N LEU A 355 -11.86 -4.87 -4.31
CA LEU A 355 -10.53 -4.91 -4.95
C LEU A 355 -10.51 -4.76 -6.48
N SER A 356 -11.63 -4.44 -7.14
CA SER A 356 -11.65 -4.21 -8.59
C SER A 356 -10.69 -3.09 -9.04
N TRP A 357 -10.30 -2.20 -8.12
CA TRP A 357 -9.29 -1.16 -8.30
C TRP A 357 -7.85 -1.70 -8.40
N LEU A 358 -7.58 -2.91 -7.89
CA LEU A 358 -6.30 -3.59 -8.08
C LEU A 358 -6.15 -4.17 -9.48
N SER A 359 -7.25 -4.38 -10.22
CA SER A 359 -7.18 -4.87 -11.59
C SER A 359 -6.59 -3.79 -12.52
N THR A 360 -5.68 -4.19 -13.40
CA THR A 360 -5.07 -3.30 -14.40
C THR A 360 -5.34 -3.83 -15.81
N ASP A 361 -5.68 -2.92 -16.73
CA ASP A 361 -5.90 -3.25 -18.15
C ASP A 361 -4.62 -3.05 -18.99
N ALA A 362 -3.46 -2.98 -18.33
CA ALA A 362 -2.16 -2.96 -18.97
C ALA A 362 -1.32 -4.09 -18.38
N PRO A 363 -0.49 -4.77 -19.20
CA PRO A 363 0.51 -5.71 -18.73
C PRO A 363 1.29 -5.10 -17.56
N PRO A 364 1.79 -5.89 -16.60
CA PRO A 364 2.57 -5.37 -15.47
C PRO A 364 3.80 -4.50 -15.88
N ASP A 365 4.18 -4.54 -17.16
CA ASP A 365 4.43 -3.48 -18.18
C ASP A 365 5.24 -4.20 -19.29
N ALA A 366 5.78 -3.53 -20.31
CA ALA A 366 6.93 -4.07 -21.07
C ALA A 366 8.14 -4.43 -20.16
N TYR A 367 8.07 -4.16 -18.84
CA TYR A 367 9.12 -4.43 -17.87
C TYR A 367 8.67 -5.00 -16.50
N GLY A 368 7.39 -5.29 -16.23
CA GLY A 368 6.90 -6.19 -15.15
C GLY A 368 7.31 -5.95 -13.68
N LYS A 369 8.26 -5.05 -13.39
CA LYS A 369 8.98 -4.95 -12.11
C LYS A 369 8.65 -3.67 -11.34
N ARG A 370 7.77 -2.81 -11.88
CA ARG A 370 7.43 -1.50 -11.31
C ARG A 370 6.18 -1.51 -10.43
N TYR A 371 5.22 -2.37 -10.73
CA TYR A 371 3.91 -2.44 -10.05
C TYR A 371 3.63 -3.81 -9.44
N LEU A 372 4.68 -4.59 -9.19
CA LEU A 372 4.58 -5.93 -8.62
C LEU A 372 3.76 -5.89 -7.32
N LEU A 373 2.71 -6.72 -7.26
CA LEU A 373 2.03 -7.04 -6.01
C LEU A 373 2.92 -8.03 -5.27
N GLY A 374 3.20 -7.81 -3.99
CA GLY A 374 3.95 -8.78 -3.20
C GLY A 374 3.00 -9.77 -2.56
N SER A 375 2.43 -9.35 -1.43
CA SER A 375 1.53 -10.12 -0.58
C SER A 375 0.18 -9.42 -0.45
N ILE A 376 -0.85 -10.21 -0.18
CA ILE A 376 -2.19 -9.73 0.20
C ILE A 376 -2.73 -10.68 1.26
N ILE A 377 -3.24 -10.12 2.36
CA ILE A 377 -3.82 -10.86 3.49
C ILE A 377 -5.06 -10.12 3.99
N THR A 378 -5.91 -10.83 4.73
CA THR A 378 -6.99 -10.22 5.52
C THR A 378 -6.62 -10.24 7.00
N ALA A 379 -7.05 -9.21 7.72
CA ALA A 379 -6.74 -9.03 9.13
C ALA A 379 -7.89 -8.32 9.85
N ILE A 380 -8.18 -8.76 11.07
CA ILE A 380 -9.10 -8.06 11.98
C ILE A 380 -8.28 -7.14 12.87
N ILE A 381 -8.35 -5.83 12.64
CA ILE A 381 -7.57 -4.84 13.38
C ILE A 381 -8.54 -3.85 14.02
N GLY A 382 -8.48 -3.72 15.35
CA GLY A 382 -9.40 -2.86 16.10
C GLY A 382 -10.87 -3.23 15.93
N GLY A 383 -11.18 -4.51 15.64
CA GLY A 383 -12.54 -4.99 15.37
C GLY A 383 -13.02 -4.81 13.92
N ASN A 384 -12.20 -4.27 13.03
CA ASN A 384 -12.55 -4.05 11.63
C ASN A 384 -11.84 -5.05 10.72
N ASN A 385 -12.58 -5.59 9.75
CA ASN A 385 -12.02 -6.43 8.70
C ASN A 385 -11.29 -5.55 7.69
N LEU A 386 -9.98 -5.78 7.53
CA LEU A 386 -9.13 -5.08 6.58
C LEU A 386 -8.47 -6.05 5.62
N ILE A 387 -8.15 -5.53 4.44
CA ILE A 387 -7.23 -6.12 3.49
C ILE A 387 -5.92 -5.35 3.59
N LEU A 388 -4.83 -6.06 3.85
CA LEU A 388 -3.48 -5.53 3.85
C LEU A 388 -2.73 -6.09 2.64
N TYR A 389 -2.06 -5.24 1.88
CA TYR A 389 -1.28 -5.71 0.73
C TYR A 389 -0.01 -4.89 0.53
N THR A 390 0.99 -5.53 -0.06
CA THR A 390 2.22 -4.84 -0.47
C THR A 390 2.22 -4.64 -1.97
N GLN A 391 2.54 -3.42 -2.40
CA GLN A 391 2.63 -3.13 -3.82
C GLN A 391 3.81 -2.22 -4.12
N LYS A 392 4.51 -2.58 -5.20
CA LYS A 392 5.62 -1.81 -5.71
C LYS A 392 5.13 -0.56 -6.43
N GLY A 393 5.80 0.56 -6.20
CA GLY A 393 5.53 1.84 -6.84
C GLY A 393 6.82 2.62 -7.09
N ARG A 394 6.71 3.75 -7.77
CA ARG A 394 7.88 4.63 -8.03
C ARG A 394 8.39 5.28 -6.74
N TYR A 395 9.67 5.59 -6.73
CA TYR A 395 10.29 6.36 -5.67
C TYR A 395 11.42 7.29 -6.21
N PRO A 396 11.47 8.57 -5.83
CA PRO A 396 10.36 9.33 -5.26
C PRO A 396 9.19 9.47 -6.27
N PRO A 397 7.95 9.72 -5.80
CA PRO A 397 6.79 9.92 -6.68
C PRO A 397 7.04 11.04 -7.71
N GLY A 398 6.60 10.85 -8.95
CA GLY A 398 6.72 11.87 -10.01
C GLY A 398 8.09 12.02 -10.69
N GLU A 399 9.17 11.41 -10.19
CA GLU A 399 10.49 11.45 -10.85
C GLU A 399 10.69 10.32 -11.89
N ARG A 400 11.48 10.61 -12.93
CA ARG A 400 11.90 9.61 -13.93
C ARG A 400 13.27 9.05 -13.54
N GLY A 401 13.29 7.86 -12.93
CA GLY A 401 14.51 7.13 -12.58
C GLY A 401 14.23 5.90 -11.71
N LEU A 402 15.26 5.08 -11.47
CA LEU A 402 15.31 4.20 -10.30
C LEU A 402 15.57 5.08 -9.06
N PRO A 403 14.97 4.78 -7.90
CA PRO A 403 14.46 3.45 -7.53
C PRO A 403 12.94 3.27 -7.46
N ASN A 404 12.48 2.02 -7.40
CA ASN A 404 11.10 1.71 -6.98
C ASN A 404 11.10 1.39 -5.49
N ALA A 405 9.93 1.40 -4.86
CA ALA A 405 9.77 1.00 -3.46
C ALA A 405 8.55 0.10 -3.29
N PHE A 406 8.60 -0.87 -2.38
CA PHE A 406 7.39 -1.52 -1.89
C PHE A 406 6.71 -0.63 -0.85
N TYR A 407 5.39 -0.56 -0.92
CA TYR A 407 4.55 0.16 0.03
C TYR A 407 3.58 -0.82 0.69
N LEU A 408 3.31 -0.65 1.98
CA LEU A 408 2.22 -1.35 2.67
C LEU A 408 0.94 -0.54 2.54
N TRP A 409 -0.11 -1.18 2.05
CA TRP A 409 -1.44 -0.63 1.90
C TRP A 409 -2.41 -1.32 2.85
N ALA A 410 -3.38 -0.54 3.34
CA ALA A 410 -4.51 -1.00 4.14
C ALA A 410 -5.82 -0.46 3.54
N THR A 411 -6.83 -1.32 3.45
CA THR A 411 -8.17 -0.95 2.96
C THR A 411 -9.25 -1.75 3.67
N ASP A 412 -10.42 -1.13 3.86
CA ASP A 412 -11.63 -1.76 4.39
C ASP A 412 -12.64 -2.12 3.29
N GLY A 413 -12.23 -2.09 2.02
CA GLY A 413 -13.12 -2.26 0.88
C GLY A 413 -13.59 -0.94 0.25
N ASN A 414 -13.48 0.18 0.97
CA ASN A 414 -13.86 1.52 0.50
C ASN A 414 -12.66 2.46 0.48
N ARG A 415 -12.10 2.72 1.66
CA ARG A 415 -10.98 3.61 1.89
C ARG A 415 -9.69 2.84 1.73
N THR A 416 -8.66 3.52 1.24
CA THR A 416 -7.36 2.90 0.98
C THR A 416 -6.26 3.88 1.32
N PHE A 417 -5.29 3.43 2.10
CA PHE A 417 -4.15 4.22 2.58
C PHE A 417 -2.87 3.39 2.52
N HIS A 418 -1.72 4.03 2.38
CA HIS A 418 -0.42 3.37 2.55
C HIS A 418 0.37 3.96 3.72
N THR A 419 0.93 3.09 4.58
CA THR A 419 1.70 3.54 5.77
C THR A 419 3.04 4.17 5.42
N GLY A 420 3.56 3.88 4.23
CA GLY A 420 4.86 4.32 3.78
C GLY A 420 5.61 3.23 3.01
N ARG A 421 6.92 3.43 2.86
CA ARG A 421 7.80 2.52 2.13
C ARG A 421 8.26 1.41 3.07
N LEU A 422 8.15 0.17 2.62
CA LEU A 422 8.75 -0.99 3.29
C LEU A 422 10.20 -1.21 2.86
N SER A 423 10.50 -0.91 1.60
CA SER A 423 11.84 -1.07 1.04
C SER A 423 12.01 -0.21 -0.20
N VAL A 424 13.26 0.14 -0.52
CA VAL A 424 13.63 0.88 -1.72
C VAL A 424 14.62 0.02 -2.51
N ASP A 425 14.33 -0.19 -3.79
CA ASP A 425 15.21 -0.96 -4.67
C ASP A 425 16.59 -0.30 -4.78
N ASP A 426 17.63 -1.11 -4.79
CA ASP A 426 18.93 -0.73 -5.29
C ASP A 426 19.34 -1.67 -6.44
N LYS A 427 20.31 -1.28 -7.27
CA LYS A 427 20.76 -2.04 -8.46
C LYS A 427 21.04 -3.51 -8.13
N GLU A 428 21.72 -3.77 -7.01
CA GLU A 428 22.14 -5.11 -6.57
C GLU A 428 21.23 -5.70 -5.48
N ASN A 429 20.26 -4.93 -4.98
CA ASN A 429 19.39 -5.33 -3.86
C ASN A 429 17.92 -4.99 -4.16
N LYS A 430 17.41 -5.49 -5.30
CA LYS A 430 16.01 -5.25 -5.70
C LYS A 430 15.09 -6.19 -4.97
N ALA A 431 14.00 -5.67 -4.42
CA ALA A 431 12.97 -6.52 -3.82
C ALA A 431 12.19 -7.27 -4.93
N THR A 432 12.18 -8.60 -4.86
CA THR A 432 11.65 -9.48 -5.91
C THR A 432 10.36 -10.20 -5.50
N ALA A 433 10.19 -10.49 -4.21
CA ALA A 433 8.99 -11.13 -3.66
C ALA A 433 8.92 -10.84 -2.15
N ASN A 434 7.71 -10.73 -1.60
CA ASN A 434 7.52 -10.65 -0.16
C ASN A 434 6.22 -11.31 0.27
N THR A 435 6.12 -11.63 1.56
CA THR A 435 4.94 -12.18 2.21
C THR A 435 4.68 -11.47 3.53
N LEU A 436 3.41 -11.14 3.79
CA LEU A 436 2.94 -10.58 5.06
C LEU A 436 2.42 -11.70 5.95
N LEU A 437 2.50 -11.46 7.26
CA LEU A 437 1.77 -12.27 8.26
C LEU A 437 1.27 -11.35 9.37
N TYR A 438 -0.04 -11.33 9.58
CA TYR A 438 -0.67 -10.75 10.77
C TYR A 438 -1.06 -11.87 11.73
N SER A 439 -0.47 -11.89 12.92
CA SER A 439 -0.79 -12.89 13.95
C SER A 439 -0.44 -12.39 15.33
N GLY A 440 -1.31 -12.64 16.33
CA GLY A 440 -1.06 -12.24 17.71
C GLY A 440 -0.91 -10.73 17.91
N ASP A 441 -1.72 -9.95 17.19
CA ASP A 441 -1.63 -8.47 17.13
C ASP A 441 -0.25 -7.92 16.72
N ALA A 442 0.47 -8.67 15.89
CA ALA A 442 1.74 -8.26 15.31
C ALA A 442 1.75 -8.49 13.79
N LEU A 443 2.30 -7.53 13.05
CA LEU A 443 2.45 -7.58 11.61
C LEU A 443 3.92 -7.78 11.25
N HIS A 444 4.18 -8.77 10.38
CA HIS A 444 5.53 -9.15 9.96
C HIS A 444 5.62 -9.20 8.45
N LEU A 445 6.84 -9.01 7.95
CA LEU A 445 7.19 -9.11 6.54
C LEU A 445 8.42 -10.00 6.37
N ALA A 446 8.39 -10.92 5.42
CA ALA A 446 9.60 -11.53 4.87
C ALA A 446 9.75 -11.12 3.40
N GLU A 447 10.92 -10.61 3.01
CA GLU A 447 11.16 -10.06 1.69
C GLU A 447 12.49 -10.57 1.10
N ALA A 448 12.41 -11.11 -0.12
CA ALA A 448 13.58 -11.45 -0.91
C ALA A 448 14.10 -10.21 -1.63
N ARG A 449 15.39 -9.90 -1.43
CA ARG A 449 16.07 -8.81 -2.13
C ARG A 449 17.41 -9.26 -2.71
N GLY A 450 17.69 -8.83 -3.94
CA GLY A 450 18.95 -9.15 -4.61
C GLY A 450 18.87 -9.06 -6.12
N THR A 451 19.62 -9.95 -6.77
CA THR A 451 19.67 -10.16 -8.22
C THR A 451 19.06 -11.51 -8.59
N ALA A 452 19.08 -11.88 -9.87
CA ALA A 452 18.59 -13.18 -10.33
C ALA A 452 19.40 -14.36 -9.78
N THR A 453 20.68 -14.15 -9.46
CA THR A 453 21.61 -15.21 -9.05
C THR A 453 21.93 -15.20 -7.56
N ILE A 454 21.77 -14.07 -6.88
CA ILE A 454 22.08 -13.90 -5.46
C ILE A 454 20.96 -13.08 -4.81
N SER A 455 20.24 -13.68 -3.88
CA SER A 455 19.13 -13.05 -3.17
C SER A 455 19.17 -13.40 -1.68
N THR A 456 18.91 -12.40 -0.84
CA THR A 456 18.87 -12.47 0.63
C THR A 456 17.43 -12.37 1.09
N ILE A 457 17.05 -13.12 2.14
CA ILE A 457 15.76 -12.92 2.80
C ILE A 457 15.94 -11.97 3.98
N TYR A 458 15.19 -10.88 3.96
CA TYR A 458 15.04 -9.94 5.06
C TYR A 458 13.75 -10.25 5.82
N PHE A 459 13.81 -10.15 7.14
CA PHE A 459 12.66 -10.26 8.03
C PHE A 459 12.46 -8.92 8.75
N SER A 460 11.22 -8.46 8.83
CA SER A 460 10.86 -7.18 9.46
C SER A 460 9.65 -7.34 10.38
N ARG A 461 9.65 -6.58 11.48
CA ARG A 461 8.49 -6.44 12.37
C ARG A 461 7.89 -5.04 12.20
N LEU A 462 6.72 -4.97 11.58
CA LEU A 462 6.06 -3.74 11.13
C LEU A 462 5.25 -3.09 12.27
N THR A 463 5.92 -2.79 13.38
CA THR A 463 5.26 -2.30 14.62
C THR A 463 4.70 -0.90 14.43
N GLU A 464 5.49 0.02 13.88
CA GLU A 464 5.10 1.41 13.67
C GLU A 464 3.99 1.52 12.63
N GLU A 465 4.09 0.74 11.56
CA GLU A 465 3.08 0.68 10.50
C GLU A 465 1.76 0.13 11.02
N LEU A 466 1.79 -0.91 11.86
CA LEU A 466 0.59 -1.45 12.48
C LEU A 466 -0.10 -0.44 13.39
N GLU A 467 0.65 0.35 14.17
CA GLU A 467 0.08 1.41 15.02
C GLU A 467 -0.51 2.56 14.20
N ILE A 468 0.10 2.91 13.06
CA ILE A 468 -0.48 3.85 12.09
C ILE A 468 -1.82 3.30 11.57
N ILE A 469 -1.88 2.03 11.17
CA ILE A 469 -3.11 1.38 10.70
C ILE A 469 -4.19 1.40 11.79
N LYS A 470 -3.85 1.01 13.03
CA LYS A 470 -4.79 1.05 14.17
C LYS A 470 -5.34 2.45 14.42
N SER A 471 -4.50 3.48 14.35
CA SER A 471 -4.92 4.88 14.51
C SER A 471 -5.86 5.33 13.38
N LEU A 472 -5.55 4.94 12.15
CA LEU A 472 -6.35 5.26 10.97
C LEU A 472 -7.74 4.61 11.03
N VAL A 473 -7.82 3.33 11.38
CA VAL A 473 -9.09 2.61 11.55
C VAL A 473 -10.00 3.30 12.56
N ARG A 474 -9.45 3.69 13.72
CA ARG A 474 -10.22 4.47 14.72
C ARG A 474 -10.73 5.80 14.18
N THR A 475 -9.98 6.41 13.26
CA THR A 475 -10.40 7.65 12.60
C THR A 475 -11.56 7.39 11.64
N TRP A 476 -11.49 6.32 10.85
CA TRP A 476 -12.56 5.89 9.95
C TRP A 476 -13.87 5.61 10.69
N GLU A 477 -13.81 4.84 11.78
CA GLU A 477 -14.98 4.54 12.62
C GLU A 477 -15.63 5.80 13.18
N ARG A 478 -14.83 6.74 13.70
CA ARG A 478 -15.34 8.00 14.26
C ARG A 478 -16.01 8.86 13.21
N MET A 479 -15.43 8.95 12.01
CA MET A 479 -16.00 9.68 10.90
C MET A 479 -17.31 9.03 10.42
N ASP A 480 -17.35 7.71 10.32
CA ASP A 480 -18.57 7.00 9.93
C ASP A 480 -19.67 7.12 10.98
N ALA A 481 -19.33 7.06 12.27
CA ALA A 481 -20.28 7.30 13.34
C ALA A 481 -20.84 8.73 13.29
N PHE A 482 -19.98 9.72 13.02
CA PHE A 482 -20.40 11.11 12.84
C PHE A 482 -21.38 11.27 11.67
N PHE A 483 -21.06 10.69 10.51
CA PHE A 483 -21.92 10.76 9.34
C PHE A 483 -23.22 9.97 9.50
N SER A 484 -23.18 8.84 10.20
CA SER A 484 -24.37 8.07 10.54
C SER A 484 -25.33 8.89 11.40
N MET A 485 -24.82 9.64 12.38
CA MET A 485 -25.62 10.56 13.20
C MET A 485 -26.23 11.71 12.39
N SER A 486 -25.59 12.16 11.31
CA SER A 486 -26.11 13.19 10.41
C SER A 486 -26.90 12.64 9.22
N HIS A 487 -27.19 11.33 9.21
CA HIS A 487 -27.83 10.61 8.09
C HIS A 487 -27.11 10.77 6.74
N THR A 488 -25.81 11.07 6.78
CA THR A 488 -24.95 11.10 5.60
C THR A 488 -24.59 9.65 5.24
N PRO A 489 -24.81 9.21 3.98
CA PRO A 489 -24.42 7.88 3.56
C PRO A 489 -22.92 7.66 3.74
N THR A 490 -22.52 6.61 4.45
CA THR A 490 -21.11 6.19 4.61
C THR A 490 -20.74 5.05 3.68
N ASP A 491 -21.74 4.29 3.20
CA ASP A 491 -21.55 3.24 2.21
C ASP A 491 -20.90 3.80 0.94
N GLY A 492 -19.68 3.32 0.66
CA GLY A 492 -18.85 3.73 -0.46
C GLY A 492 -18.23 5.13 -0.33
N LEU A 493 -18.31 5.79 0.83
CA LEU A 493 -17.64 7.07 1.09
C LEU A 493 -16.15 6.82 1.32
N VAL A 494 -15.29 7.39 0.47
CA VAL A 494 -13.85 7.12 0.51
C VAL A 494 -13.01 8.30 0.93
N GLY A 495 -13.54 9.52 0.84
CA GLY A 495 -12.80 10.73 1.17
C GLY A 495 -13.72 11.91 1.41
N PHE A 496 -13.28 12.82 2.28
CA PHE A 496 -14.03 14.02 2.63
C PHE A 496 -13.08 15.20 2.86
N LEU A 497 -13.20 16.25 2.05
CA LEU A 497 -12.45 17.50 2.22
C LEU A 497 -13.36 18.54 2.88
N SER A 498 -13.00 18.99 4.08
CA SER A 498 -13.79 19.98 4.82
C SER A 498 -12.93 21.04 5.49
N ASN A 499 -12.79 21.03 6.81
CA ASN A 499 -12.24 22.16 7.53
C ASN A 499 -10.72 22.09 7.67
N THR A 500 -10.13 20.90 7.66
CA THR A 500 -8.72 20.72 7.99
C THR A 500 -7.79 21.09 6.82
N ALA A 501 -6.75 21.90 7.09
CA ALA A 501 -5.74 22.28 6.10
C ALA A 501 -4.36 22.48 6.73
N ILE A 502 -3.30 22.04 6.04
CA ILE A 502 -1.91 22.19 6.47
C ILE A 502 -1.09 22.74 5.30
N GLY A 503 -0.63 23.99 5.42
CA GLY A 503 0.04 24.68 4.30
C GLY A 503 -0.85 24.71 3.05
N PRO A 504 -0.36 24.28 1.87
CA PRO A 504 -1.17 24.20 0.66
C PRO A 504 -2.06 22.94 0.59
N LYS A 505 -2.05 22.06 1.59
CA LYS A 505 -2.82 20.81 1.57
C LYS A 505 -4.19 21.02 2.21
N TRP A 506 -5.24 20.65 1.48
CA TRP A 506 -6.59 20.46 2.01
C TRP A 506 -6.71 19.00 2.42
N MET A 507 -6.83 18.78 3.72
CA MET A 507 -6.71 17.46 4.30
C MET A 507 -7.99 16.67 4.08
N ASP A 508 -7.82 15.40 3.74
CA ASP A 508 -8.91 14.42 3.77
C ASP A 508 -9.17 14.03 5.22
N GLU A 509 -10.40 14.19 5.70
CA GLU A 509 -10.77 13.89 7.08
C GLU A 509 -10.76 12.38 7.37
N TYR A 510 -10.74 11.53 6.32
CA TYR A 510 -10.44 10.09 6.45
C TYR A 510 -8.93 9.77 6.38
N LEU A 511 -8.08 10.79 6.23
CA LEU A 511 -6.61 10.72 6.19
C LEU A 511 -6.05 9.81 5.08
N CYS A 512 -6.82 9.59 4.00
CA CYS A 512 -6.41 8.72 2.89
C CYS A 512 -5.64 9.50 1.83
N VAL A 513 -6.26 10.51 1.21
CA VAL A 513 -5.62 11.29 0.13
C VAL A 513 -5.96 12.77 0.21
N ASN A 514 -4.95 13.62 0.43
CA ASN A 514 -5.15 15.06 0.51
C ASN A 514 -5.25 15.73 -0.87
N ALA A 515 -5.98 16.84 -0.95
CA ALA A 515 -5.95 17.73 -2.10
C ALA A 515 -4.88 18.82 -1.95
N THR A 516 -4.37 19.32 -3.07
CA THR A 516 -3.43 20.45 -3.10
C THR A 516 -4.14 21.69 -3.61
N VAL A 517 -4.11 22.76 -2.81
CA VAL A 517 -4.74 24.05 -3.07
C VAL A 517 -3.71 25.03 -3.66
N THR A 518 -4.12 25.73 -4.70
CA THR A 518 -3.35 26.80 -5.34
C THR A 518 -4.15 28.09 -5.27
N ASN A 519 -3.56 29.16 -4.73
CA ASN A 519 -4.15 30.50 -4.64
C ASN A 519 -5.57 30.54 -4.02
N GLY A 520 -5.90 29.58 -3.14
CA GLY A 520 -7.15 29.55 -2.39
C GLY A 520 -7.01 30.20 -1.01
N VAL A 521 -8.06 30.86 -0.55
CA VAL A 521 -8.15 31.44 0.79
C VAL A 521 -8.94 30.50 1.68
N LYS A 522 -8.35 30.03 2.79
CA LYS A 522 -9.05 29.14 3.72
C LYS A 522 -10.28 29.85 4.29
N VAL A 523 -11.41 29.14 4.30
CA VAL A 523 -12.64 29.55 5.00
C VAL A 523 -13.12 28.39 5.88
N GLN A 524 -14.19 28.60 6.65
CA GLN A 524 -14.81 27.50 7.39
C GLN A 524 -15.27 26.40 6.41
N ASP A 525 -14.92 25.15 6.71
CA ASP A 525 -15.32 23.93 5.98
C ASP A 525 -14.86 23.86 4.50
N GLY A 526 -13.94 24.74 4.08
CA GLY A 526 -13.31 24.66 2.77
C GLY A 526 -12.48 25.88 2.38
N PHE A 527 -12.55 26.28 1.10
CA PHE A 527 -11.73 27.35 0.51
C PHE A 527 -12.53 28.28 -0.39
N LYS A 528 -12.18 29.57 -0.36
CA LYS A 528 -12.56 30.57 -1.36
C LYS A 528 -11.50 30.62 -2.45
N PHE A 529 -11.91 30.47 -3.70
CA PHE A 529 -11.11 30.59 -4.91
C PHE A 529 -11.46 31.91 -5.60
N PRO A 530 -10.60 32.95 -5.50
CA PRO A 530 -10.93 34.28 -5.98
C PRO A 530 -10.90 34.42 -7.51
N GLY A 531 -10.72 33.35 -8.30
CA GLY A 531 -10.78 33.40 -9.77
C GLY A 531 -9.51 32.90 -10.45
N HIS A 532 -8.96 33.69 -11.38
CA HIS A 532 -7.93 33.22 -12.30
C HIS A 532 -6.73 32.55 -11.60
N GLY A 533 -6.42 31.31 -11.99
CA GLY A 533 -5.31 30.54 -11.44
C GLY A 533 -5.51 30.06 -9.99
N SER A 534 -6.73 30.11 -9.44
CA SER A 534 -7.07 29.57 -8.12
C SER A 534 -7.96 28.33 -8.22
N GLY A 535 -7.66 27.32 -7.41
CA GLY A 535 -8.37 26.05 -7.39
C GLY A 535 -7.67 25.02 -6.51
N ALA A 536 -8.21 23.80 -6.47
CA ALA A 536 -7.59 22.67 -5.82
C ALA A 536 -7.60 21.44 -6.73
N LYS A 537 -6.57 20.62 -6.57
CA LYS A 537 -6.44 19.31 -7.23
C LYS A 537 -6.50 18.22 -6.18
N TRP A 538 -7.51 17.37 -6.27
CA TRP A 538 -7.59 16.16 -5.46
C TRP A 538 -7.10 14.98 -6.31
N PRO A 539 -5.87 14.48 -6.11
CA PRO A 539 -5.35 13.36 -6.89
C PRO A 539 -6.15 12.09 -6.61
N VAL A 540 -6.35 11.29 -7.66
CA VAL A 540 -7.22 10.11 -7.60
C VAL A 540 -6.43 8.91 -8.07
N ASN A 541 -5.96 8.99 -9.31
CA ASN A 541 -5.20 7.93 -9.92
C ASN A 541 -4.14 8.51 -10.82
N SER A 542 -2.91 8.09 -10.62
CA SER A 542 -1.88 8.25 -11.62
C SER A 542 -1.32 6.85 -11.79
N ARG A 543 -1.55 6.23 -12.95
CA ARG A 543 -0.91 4.96 -13.33
C ARG A 543 0.59 4.97 -13.03
N LYS A 544 1.22 6.15 -13.10
CA LYS A 544 2.64 6.38 -12.84
C LYS A 544 2.98 6.33 -11.34
N ASP A 545 2.06 6.75 -10.47
CA ASP A 545 2.29 6.96 -9.04
C ASP A 545 1.55 5.95 -8.14
N ASN A 546 0.79 5.01 -8.73
CA ASN A 546 0.10 3.95 -8.00
C ASN A 546 -0.93 4.46 -6.97
N GLY A 547 -1.86 5.32 -7.41
CA GLY A 547 -2.83 5.97 -6.53
C GLY A 547 -3.98 5.03 -6.06
N PRO A 548 -4.56 5.28 -4.86
CA PRO A 548 -5.57 4.39 -4.25
C PRO A 548 -6.95 4.41 -4.92
N TYR A 549 -7.27 5.43 -5.73
CA TYR A 549 -8.64 5.67 -6.18
C TYR A 549 -8.88 5.32 -7.65
N THR A 550 -8.26 4.24 -8.15
CA THR A 550 -8.46 3.80 -9.56
C THR A 550 -9.92 3.45 -9.88
N PHE A 551 -10.78 3.22 -8.87
CA PHE A 551 -12.23 3.06 -9.04
C PHE A 551 -12.85 4.22 -9.83
N ALA A 552 -12.32 5.44 -9.69
CA ALA A 552 -12.84 6.64 -10.36
C ALA A 552 -12.72 6.57 -11.88
N ASN A 553 -11.95 5.62 -12.41
CA ASN A 553 -11.95 5.35 -13.83
C ASN A 553 -13.24 4.72 -14.34
N LYS A 554 -13.91 3.93 -13.49
CA LYS A 554 -15.11 3.17 -13.84
C LYS A 554 -16.35 3.80 -13.23
N ARG A 555 -16.28 4.24 -11.97
CA ARG A 555 -17.43 4.77 -11.25
C ARG A 555 -17.02 5.73 -10.14
N PHE A 556 -17.80 6.78 -9.91
CA PHE A 556 -17.67 7.63 -8.72
C PHE A 556 -18.91 8.52 -8.54
N THR A 557 -19.07 9.07 -7.34
CA THR A 557 -19.91 10.26 -7.09
C THR A 557 -19.06 11.31 -6.36
N LEU A 558 -18.90 12.50 -6.96
CA LEU A 558 -18.24 13.64 -6.34
C LEU A 558 -19.30 14.69 -5.99
N VAL A 559 -19.39 15.07 -4.72
CA VAL A 559 -20.36 16.06 -4.22
C VAL A 559 -19.61 17.23 -3.64
N ALA A 560 -20.01 18.47 -3.92
CA ALA A 560 -19.50 19.64 -3.21
C ALA A 560 -20.60 20.66 -2.93
N THR A 561 -20.43 21.45 -1.87
CA THR A 561 -21.22 22.65 -1.64
C THR A 561 -20.49 23.86 -2.18
N VAL A 562 -21.11 24.55 -3.13
CA VAL A 562 -20.55 25.67 -3.86
C VAL A 562 -21.35 26.93 -3.58
N PHE A 563 -20.66 28.05 -3.42
CA PHE A 563 -21.25 29.37 -3.34
C PHE A 563 -20.56 30.28 -4.35
N ILE A 564 -21.34 30.84 -5.28
CA ILE A 564 -20.82 31.75 -6.31
C ILE A 564 -20.82 33.16 -5.70
N ASN A 565 -19.63 33.69 -5.39
CA ASN A 565 -19.49 34.93 -4.63
C ASN A 565 -19.87 36.14 -5.50
N GLU A 566 -19.15 36.35 -6.59
CA GLU A 566 -19.30 37.51 -7.45
C GLU A 566 -19.19 37.11 -8.93
N LEU A 567 -19.90 37.86 -9.78
CA LEU A 567 -19.76 37.73 -11.22
C LEU A 567 -18.47 38.44 -11.66
N LYS A 568 -17.43 37.68 -11.98
CA LYS A 568 -16.20 38.26 -12.55
C LYS A 568 -16.38 38.58 -14.03
N THR A 569 -16.03 39.81 -14.39
CA THR A 569 -16.02 40.31 -15.78
C THR A 569 -14.76 39.80 -16.48
N GLY A 570 -14.88 38.71 -17.24
CA GLY A 570 -13.78 38.16 -18.04
C GLY A 570 -13.87 36.65 -18.16
N GLY A 571 -14.12 36.16 -19.39
CA GLY A 571 -14.36 34.75 -19.70
C GLY A 571 -15.85 34.41 -19.85
N SER A 572 -16.21 33.65 -20.88
CA SER A 572 -17.58 33.22 -21.12
C SER A 572 -18.01 32.02 -20.25
N SER A 573 -17.06 31.26 -19.70
CA SER A 573 -17.30 30.01 -18.97
C SER A 573 -16.31 29.85 -17.82
N ASN A 574 -16.82 29.53 -16.63
CA ASN A 574 -16.03 29.37 -15.40
C ASN A 574 -16.14 27.92 -14.91
N PRO A 575 -15.06 27.13 -14.99
CA PRO A 575 -15.01 25.78 -14.42
C PRO A 575 -15.26 25.80 -12.91
N LEU A 576 -15.93 24.75 -12.41
CA LEU A 576 -16.26 24.62 -10.99
C LEU A 576 -15.86 23.27 -10.39
N LEU A 577 -16.26 22.16 -11.02
CA LEU A 577 -15.82 20.81 -10.64
C LEU A 577 -15.58 20.00 -11.91
N GLY A 578 -14.60 19.10 -11.89
CA GLY A 578 -14.39 18.18 -13.00
C GLY A 578 -13.51 16.99 -12.66
N ALA A 579 -13.75 15.87 -13.34
CA ALA A 579 -12.83 14.74 -13.40
C ALA A 579 -11.92 14.93 -14.63
N VAL A 580 -10.61 15.07 -14.40
CA VAL A 580 -9.66 15.44 -15.45
C VAL A 580 -8.79 14.24 -15.83
N LEU A 581 -8.76 13.90 -17.12
CA LEU A 581 -7.89 12.86 -17.66
C LEU A 581 -6.41 13.25 -17.55
N ASP A 582 -5.52 12.27 -17.57
CA ASP A 582 -4.09 12.49 -17.43
C ASP A 582 -3.49 13.52 -18.42
N LYS A 583 -2.28 14.00 -18.08
CA LYS A 583 -1.62 15.12 -18.77
C LYS A 583 -1.46 14.96 -20.27
N ALA A 584 -1.41 13.73 -20.79
CA ALA A 584 -1.24 13.51 -22.23
C ALA A 584 -2.41 14.11 -23.02
N VAL A 585 -3.60 14.18 -22.41
CA VAL A 585 -4.80 14.78 -23.01
C VAL A 585 -5.25 16.02 -22.25
N SER A 586 -5.11 16.04 -20.91
CA SER A 586 -5.53 17.14 -20.03
C SER A 586 -6.97 17.61 -20.31
N GLN A 587 -7.86 16.66 -20.58
CA GLN A 587 -9.25 16.88 -20.95
C GLN A 587 -10.19 16.52 -19.80
N VAL A 588 -11.23 17.33 -19.59
CA VAL A 588 -12.28 17.06 -18.62
C VAL A 588 -13.19 15.95 -19.16
N LEU A 589 -13.25 14.82 -18.45
CA LEU A 589 -14.11 13.69 -18.79
C LEU A 589 -15.58 14.03 -18.51
N ILE A 590 -15.84 14.43 -17.26
CA ILE A 590 -17.13 14.91 -16.75
C ILE A 590 -16.85 16.16 -15.92
N GLY A 591 -17.63 17.21 -16.10
CA GLY A 591 -17.50 18.41 -15.30
C GLY A 591 -18.70 19.34 -15.38
N VAL A 592 -18.63 20.39 -14.59
CA VAL A 592 -19.63 21.45 -14.50
C VAL A 592 -18.93 22.80 -14.45
N SER A 593 -19.46 23.73 -15.23
CA SER A 593 -19.06 25.13 -15.28
C SER A 593 -20.30 26.01 -15.20
N TYR A 594 -20.07 27.31 -15.06
CA TYR A 594 -21.14 28.30 -15.10
C TYR A 594 -20.70 29.50 -15.95
N ASN A 595 -21.61 30.00 -16.78
CA ASN A 595 -21.32 31.12 -17.66
C ASN A 595 -21.77 32.45 -17.08
N THR A 596 -21.26 33.53 -17.64
CA THR A 596 -21.62 34.90 -17.24
C THR A 596 -23.07 35.28 -17.59
N GLY A 597 -23.74 34.48 -18.43
CA GLY A 597 -25.16 34.62 -18.78
C GLY A 597 -26.14 33.99 -17.76
N GLY A 598 -25.65 33.58 -16.59
CA GLY A 598 -26.51 33.02 -15.53
C GLY A 598 -26.98 31.59 -15.79
N LYS A 599 -26.33 30.84 -16.70
CA LYS A 599 -26.66 29.44 -17.01
C LYS A 599 -25.57 28.48 -16.56
N TRP A 600 -26.00 27.30 -16.11
CA TRP A 600 -25.10 26.17 -15.90
C TRP A 600 -24.63 25.60 -17.22
N GLU A 601 -23.45 25.02 -17.20
CA GLU A 601 -22.83 24.33 -18.33
C GLU A 601 -22.31 22.98 -17.86
N THR A 602 -22.54 21.94 -18.67
CA THR A 602 -22.03 20.60 -18.41
C THR A 602 -20.94 20.27 -19.41
N VAL A 603 -19.91 19.57 -18.95
CA VAL A 603 -18.81 19.10 -19.79
C VAL A 603 -18.86 17.58 -19.82
N PHE A 604 -19.00 17.02 -21.03
CA PHE A 604 -18.88 15.59 -21.27
C PHE A 604 -17.90 15.37 -22.42
N LYS A 605 -16.84 14.58 -22.19
CA LYS A 605 -15.79 14.32 -23.18
C LYS A 605 -15.21 15.61 -23.76
N GLY A 606 -14.87 16.56 -22.89
CA GLY A 606 -14.33 17.86 -23.28
C GLY A 606 -15.29 18.80 -24.01
N LYS A 607 -16.52 18.36 -24.32
CA LYS A 607 -17.54 19.20 -24.96
C LYS A 607 -18.39 19.88 -23.90
N THR A 608 -18.31 21.20 -23.85
CA THR A 608 -19.17 22.05 -23.02
C THR A 608 -20.51 22.29 -23.70
N THR A 609 -21.62 22.16 -22.96
CA THR A 609 -22.98 22.44 -23.42
C THR A 609 -23.70 23.30 -22.38
N THR A 610 -24.27 24.42 -22.84
CA THR A 610 -25.09 25.32 -22.00
C THR A 610 -26.45 24.69 -21.72
N GLN A 611 -26.85 24.70 -20.46
CA GLN A 611 -28.11 24.13 -20.01
C GLN A 611 -29.17 25.23 -19.78
N SER A 612 -30.44 24.82 -19.74
CA SER A 612 -31.56 25.74 -19.49
C SER A 612 -31.60 26.22 -18.03
N SER A 613 -31.11 25.42 -17.09
CA SER A 613 -31.04 25.72 -15.66
C SER A 613 -30.14 26.93 -15.36
N THR A 614 -30.57 27.75 -14.40
CA THR A 614 -29.90 29.00 -14.05
C THR A 614 -29.13 28.92 -12.73
N TRP A 615 -28.21 29.86 -12.55
CA TRP A 615 -27.52 30.12 -11.30
C TRP A 615 -27.61 31.61 -10.95
N GLU A 616 -27.42 31.94 -9.67
CA GLU A 616 -27.45 33.31 -9.14
C GLU A 616 -26.27 33.54 -8.20
N THR A 617 -25.76 34.77 -8.18
CA THR A 617 -24.73 35.19 -7.22
C THR A 617 -25.29 35.17 -5.80
N GLY A 618 -24.44 34.86 -4.82
CA GLY A 618 -24.84 34.84 -3.42
C GLY A 618 -25.70 33.66 -3.00
N LYS A 619 -25.93 32.67 -3.88
CA LYS A 619 -26.65 31.42 -3.56
C LYS A 619 -25.69 30.25 -3.35
N ARG A 620 -26.09 29.35 -2.44
CA ARG A 620 -25.44 28.05 -2.23
C ARG A 620 -26.07 27.00 -3.13
N TYR A 621 -25.23 26.14 -3.67
CA TYR A 621 -25.60 25.03 -4.54
C TYR A 621 -24.89 23.76 -4.07
N GLN A 622 -25.63 22.65 -3.99
CA GLN A 622 -25.00 21.33 -3.95
C GLN A 622 -24.79 20.88 -5.39
N VAL A 623 -23.55 20.59 -5.76
CA VAL A 623 -23.20 20.15 -7.12
C VAL A 623 -22.66 18.74 -7.06
N VAL A 624 -23.12 17.89 -7.97
CA VAL A 624 -22.79 16.47 -8.01
C VAL A 624 -22.34 16.05 -9.40
N LEU A 625 -21.21 15.37 -9.49
CA LEU A 625 -20.75 14.67 -10.69
C LEU A 625 -20.83 13.17 -10.44
N MET A 626 -21.41 12.41 -11.36
CA MET A 626 -21.42 10.95 -11.30
C MET A 626 -20.90 10.34 -12.58
N LEU A 627 -20.09 9.29 -12.42
CA LEU A 627 -19.69 8.38 -13.48
C LEU A 627 -20.12 6.96 -13.09
N SER A 628 -20.62 6.20 -14.05
CA SER A 628 -20.85 4.76 -13.94
C SER A 628 -20.66 4.12 -15.31
N GLU A 629 -19.53 3.46 -15.51
CA GLU A 629 -19.07 2.91 -16.79
C GLU A 629 -19.10 3.95 -17.92
N ASN A 630 -20.08 3.88 -18.82
CA ASN A 630 -20.28 4.78 -19.95
C ASN A 630 -21.30 5.91 -19.68
N GLU A 631 -21.89 5.95 -18.49
CA GLU A 631 -22.87 6.95 -18.09
C GLU A 631 -22.23 8.05 -17.23
N GLY A 632 -22.39 9.30 -17.66
CA GLY A 632 -22.04 10.49 -16.91
C GLY A 632 -23.26 11.34 -16.60
N SER A 633 -23.35 11.91 -15.40
CA SER A 633 -24.43 12.84 -15.06
C SER A 633 -23.99 13.94 -14.10
N VAL A 634 -24.66 15.09 -14.21
CA VAL A 634 -24.42 16.29 -13.40
C VAL A 634 -25.73 16.70 -12.74
N TYR A 635 -25.71 16.90 -11.42
CA TYR A 635 -26.86 17.39 -10.66
C TYR A 635 -26.53 18.68 -9.95
N VAL A 636 -27.52 19.56 -9.82
CA VAL A 636 -27.48 20.76 -8.99
C VAL A 636 -28.70 20.75 -8.06
N ASN A 637 -28.46 20.85 -6.76
CA ASN A 637 -29.49 20.79 -5.70
C ASN A 637 -30.37 19.53 -5.72
N GLY A 638 -29.83 18.43 -6.27
CA GLY A 638 -30.53 17.15 -6.43
C GLY A 638 -31.33 17.03 -7.73
N GLU A 639 -31.30 18.04 -8.60
CA GLU A 639 -31.97 18.02 -9.91
C GLU A 639 -30.97 17.74 -11.03
N LEU A 640 -31.36 16.91 -12.01
CA LEU A 640 -30.52 16.57 -13.15
C LEU A 640 -30.34 17.79 -14.07
N VAL A 641 -29.10 18.22 -14.26
CA VAL A 641 -28.74 19.34 -15.13
C VAL A 641 -28.26 18.87 -16.50
N GLY A 642 -27.64 17.69 -16.56
CA GLY A 642 -27.29 17.04 -17.83
C GLY A 642 -26.75 15.64 -17.64
N SER A 643 -26.86 14.83 -18.69
CA SER A 643 -26.37 13.45 -18.72
C SER A 643 -25.78 13.09 -20.08
N SER A 644 -24.99 12.02 -20.11
CA SER A 644 -24.48 11.41 -21.32
C SER A 644 -24.30 9.90 -21.11
N GLU A 645 -24.82 9.09 -22.02
CA GLU A 645 -24.65 7.62 -22.03
C GLU A 645 -23.52 7.18 -22.98
N THR A 646 -22.71 8.13 -23.43
CA THR A 646 -21.68 7.92 -24.46
C THR A 646 -20.29 8.26 -23.94
N ILE A 647 -20.08 8.28 -22.62
CA ILE A 647 -18.76 8.45 -22.03
C ILE A 647 -17.95 7.19 -22.40
N PRO A 648 -16.74 7.33 -22.98
CA PRO A 648 -15.93 6.16 -23.30
C PRO A 648 -15.54 5.46 -22.00
N THR A 649 -15.66 4.14 -22.02
CA THR A 649 -15.23 3.29 -20.92
C THR A 649 -13.73 3.47 -20.66
N SER A 650 -13.26 3.04 -19.49
CA SER A 650 -11.83 3.09 -19.15
C SER A 650 -10.96 2.37 -20.20
N LYS A 651 -11.46 1.30 -20.81
CA LYS A 651 -10.76 0.53 -21.85
C LYS A 651 -10.70 1.29 -23.18
N GLU A 652 -11.80 1.91 -23.60
CA GLU A 652 -11.86 2.63 -24.88
C GLU A 652 -11.06 3.93 -24.86
N ARG A 653 -11.09 4.66 -23.75
CA ARG A 653 -10.47 5.99 -23.69
C ARG A 653 -8.95 5.95 -23.53
N MET A 654 -8.37 4.83 -23.11
CA MET A 654 -6.92 4.60 -22.86
C MET A 654 -6.25 5.51 -21.81
N PHE A 655 -6.87 6.63 -21.45
CA PHE A 655 -6.40 7.58 -20.44
C PHE A 655 -7.21 7.49 -19.16
N GLU A 656 -6.55 7.62 -18.03
CA GLU A 656 -7.18 7.49 -16.72
C GLU A 656 -7.51 8.85 -16.12
N VAL A 657 -8.48 8.88 -15.20
CA VAL A 657 -8.80 10.07 -14.42
C VAL A 657 -7.62 10.36 -13.49
N SER A 658 -6.96 11.49 -13.71
CA SER A 658 -5.78 11.88 -12.95
C SER A 658 -6.11 12.49 -11.59
N HIS A 659 -7.07 13.42 -11.60
CA HIS A 659 -7.49 14.17 -10.42
C HIS A 659 -8.90 14.71 -10.59
N PHE A 660 -9.51 15.06 -9.47
CA PHE A 660 -10.65 15.96 -9.44
C PHE A 660 -10.16 17.40 -9.33
N GLN A 661 -10.62 18.24 -10.26
CA GLN A 661 -10.48 19.67 -10.22
C GLN A 661 -11.60 20.28 -9.38
N ILE A 662 -11.25 21.18 -8.46
CA ILE A 662 -12.18 21.88 -7.57
C ILE A 662 -11.93 23.38 -7.67
N GLY A 663 -12.95 24.15 -8.03
CA GLY A 663 -12.80 25.56 -8.40
C GLY A 663 -12.24 25.71 -9.82
N GLY A 664 -11.24 26.58 -9.98
CA GLY A 664 -10.64 26.88 -11.28
C GLY A 664 -9.82 25.74 -11.89
N ASP A 665 -9.56 25.85 -13.19
CA ASP A 665 -8.79 24.88 -13.98
C ASP A 665 -7.30 25.22 -14.10
N GLU A 666 -6.55 24.25 -14.59
CA GLU A 666 -5.09 24.39 -14.80
C GLU A 666 -4.72 25.44 -15.85
N ARG A 667 -5.66 25.84 -16.72
CA ARG A 667 -5.45 26.86 -17.75
C ARG A 667 -5.68 28.27 -17.20
N GLY A 668 -5.89 28.39 -15.90
CA GLY A 668 -6.13 29.65 -15.22
C GLY A 668 -7.58 30.13 -15.29
N ARG A 669 -8.51 29.39 -15.90
CA ARG A 669 -9.93 29.78 -15.90
C ARG A 669 -10.57 29.43 -14.56
N GLY A 670 -11.27 30.38 -13.97
CA GLY A 670 -11.99 30.18 -12.72
C GLY A 670 -12.71 31.45 -12.34
N GLY A 671 -13.89 31.30 -11.75
CA GLY A 671 -14.64 32.44 -11.20
C GLY A 671 -14.44 32.60 -9.69
N ASP A 672 -15.07 33.61 -9.11
CA ASP A 672 -15.03 33.82 -7.65
C ASP A 672 -16.04 32.87 -6.97
N VAL A 673 -15.53 31.76 -6.43
CA VAL A 673 -16.35 30.72 -5.80
C VAL A 673 -15.80 30.31 -4.46
N THR A 674 -16.69 29.93 -3.55
CA THR A 674 -16.34 29.27 -2.31
C THR A 674 -16.82 27.83 -2.39
N VAL A 675 -15.91 26.87 -2.18
CA VAL A 675 -16.23 25.44 -2.18
C VAL A 675 -15.98 24.88 -0.80
N THR A 676 -16.97 24.15 -0.29
CA THR A 676 -16.98 23.56 1.06
C THR A 676 -17.53 22.15 1.01
N ASN A 677 -17.12 21.31 1.96
CA ASN A 677 -17.62 19.95 2.15
C ASN A 677 -17.66 19.13 0.85
N VAL A 678 -16.49 18.66 0.40
CA VAL A 678 -16.35 17.84 -0.80
C VAL A 678 -16.33 16.36 -0.42
N PHE A 679 -17.30 15.59 -0.88
CA PHE A 679 -17.40 14.15 -0.64
C PHE A 679 -17.05 13.37 -1.90
N LEU A 680 -16.32 12.28 -1.73
CA LEU A 680 -16.01 11.35 -2.81
C LEU A 680 -16.51 9.94 -2.47
N TYR A 681 -17.34 9.38 -3.34
CA TYR A 681 -17.83 8.02 -3.23
C TYR A 681 -17.31 7.14 -4.37
N ASN A 682 -17.00 5.87 -4.07
CA ASN A 682 -16.60 4.83 -5.04
C ASN A 682 -17.80 4.17 -5.76
N ARG A 683 -18.99 4.76 -5.67
CA ARG A 683 -20.24 4.24 -6.21
C ARG A 683 -21.16 5.36 -6.67
N ARG A 684 -22.18 5.01 -7.46
CA ARG A 684 -23.30 5.89 -7.78
C ARG A 684 -24.22 6.02 -6.56
N LEU A 685 -24.64 7.23 -6.26
CA LEU A 685 -25.68 7.51 -5.26
C LEU A 685 -27.05 7.60 -5.94
N SER A 686 -28.08 7.12 -5.24
CA SER A 686 -29.47 7.32 -5.67
C SER A 686 -29.91 8.76 -5.41
N GLU A 687 -30.92 9.24 -6.13
CA GLU A 687 -31.45 10.60 -5.95
C GLU A 687 -31.90 10.88 -4.50
N ASP A 688 -32.47 9.89 -3.82
CA ASP A 688 -32.88 10.02 -2.41
C ASP A 688 -31.69 10.21 -1.47
N LYS A 689 -30.56 9.55 -1.75
CA LYS A 689 -29.31 9.77 -1.01
C LYS A 689 -28.78 11.18 -1.24
N LEU A 690 -28.91 11.74 -2.45
CA LEU A 690 -28.53 13.14 -2.74
C LEU A 690 -29.39 14.14 -1.97
N LYS A 691 -30.72 13.94 -1.96
CA LYS A 691 -31.65 14.77 -1.19
C LYS A 691 -31.31 14.74 0.31
N THR A 692 -30.86 13.60 0.82
CA THR A 692 -30.44 13.45 2.22
C THR A 692 -29.16 14.24 2.51
N LEU A 693 -28.15 14.15 1.63
CA LEU A 693 -26.92 14.96 1.73
C LEU A 693 -27.20 16.46 1.78
N ARG A 694 -28.22 16.92 1.06
CA ARG A 694 -28.64 18.33 1.05
C ARG A 694 -29.16 18.78 2.42
N LYS A 695 -30.01 17.98 3.08
CA LYS A 695 -30.60 18.32 4.39
C LYS A 695 -29.55 18.48 5.51
N GLY A 696 -28.44 17.75 5.43
CA GLY A 696 -27.34 17.87 6.39
C GLY A 696 -26.54 19.18 6.30
N GLY A 697 -26.53 19.83 5.13
CA GLY A 697 -25.75 21.04 4.84
C GLY A 697 -26.38 22.35 5.35
N ASP A 698 -27.67 22.36 5.69
CA ASP A 698 -28.43 23.59 6.02
C ASP A 698 -28.23 24.11 7.47
N GLY A 699 -27.22 23.61 8.20
CA GLY A 699 -26.76 24.23 9.45
C GLY A 699 -26.59 23.29 10.64
N SER A 700 -26.92 22.01 10.52
CA SER A 700 -26.80 21.03 11.62
C SER A 700 -25.34 20.61 11.89
N MET A 701 -24.46 20.60 10.87
CA MET A 701 -23.04 20.25 11.05
C MET A 701 -22.18 21.34 11.74
N ARG A 702 -22.74 22.52 12.03
CA ARG A 702 -22.00 23.76 12.40
C ARG A 702 -21.23 23.74 13.72
N GLY A 703 -21.39 22.73 14.58
CA GLY A 703 -20.78 22.73 15.94
C GLY A 703 -19.96 21.52 16.33
N GLY A 704 -20.13 20.37 15.66
CA GLY A 704 -19.54 19.08 16.10
C GLY A 704 -18.13 18.84 15.57
N VAL A 705 -17.90 19.06 14.28
CA VAL A 705 -16.63 18.71 13.60
C VAL A 705 -15.45 19.45 14.21
N SER A 706 -15.58 20.76 14.43
CA SER A 706 -14.48 21.59 14.96
C SER A 706 -14.08 21.26 16.40
N ARG A 707 -15.04 20.92 17.29
CA ARG A 707 -14.74 20.57 18.69
C ARG A 707 -14.12 19.18 18.82
N VAL A 708 -14.58 18.21 18.01
CA VAL A 708 -13.99 16.88 17.97
C VAL A 708 -12.58 16.93 17.39
N LEU A 709 -12.34 17.77 16.38
CA LEU A 709 -11.01 17.95 15.78
C LEU A 709 -9.98 18.63 16.70
N VAL A 710 -10.41 19.60 17.52
CA VAL A 710 -9.55 20.22 18.54
C VAL A 710 -9.22 19.22 19.66
N LEU A 711 -10.17 18.36 20.04
CA LEU A 711 -9.93 17.26 20.98
C LEU A 711 -9.04 16.15 20.38
N LEU A 712 -9.12 15.92 19.06
CA LEU A 712 -8.26 14.97 18.32
C LEU A 712 -6.79 15.39 18.36
N LEU A 713 -6.48 16.68 18.18
CA LEU A 713 -5.10 17.19 18.30
C LEU A 713 -4.57 17.11 19.74
N LEU A 714 -5.41 17.34 20.74
CA LEU A 714 -5.02 17.24 22.16
C LEU A 714 -4.81 15.78 22.63
N GLY A 715 -5.61 14.83 22.11
CA GLY A 715 -5.51 13.41 22.45
C GLY A 715 -4.30 12.72 21.82
N LEU A 716 -3.87 13.14 20.63
CA LEU A 716 -2.65 12.65 19.98
C LEU A 716 -1.38 13.15 20.70
N CYS A 717 -1.40 14.32 21.32
CA CYS A 717 -0.28 14.82 22.13
C CYS A 717 -0.16 14.14 23.51
N GLY A 718 -1.23 13.52 24.03
CA GLY A 718 -1.25 12.94 25.38
C GLY A 718 -0.59 11.57 25.52
N ILE A 719 -0.33 10.85 24.42
CA ILE A 719 0.16 9.46 24.45
C ILE A 719 1.67 9.37 24.22
N ALA A 720 2.32 10.42 23.72
CA ALA A 720 3.77 10.47 23.53
C ALA A 720 4.58 10.77 24.82
N VAL A 721 3.93 10.92 25.98
CA VAL A 721 4.58 11.25 27.27
C VAL A 721 4.57 10.08 28.27
N LEU A 722 4.02 8.93 27.89
CA LEU A 722 4.05 7.71 28.72
C LEU A 722 4.45 6.51 27.85
N TYR A 723 5.70 6.46 27.41
CA TYR A 723 6.58 5.27 27.33
C TYR A 723 7.99 5.68 26.94
#